data_AF-A0A4Z0Z9I6-F1
#
_entry.id   AF-A0A4Z0Z9I6-F1
#
_cell.length_a   1.000
_cell.length_b   1.000
_cell.length_c   1.000
_cell.angle_alpha   90.00
_cell.angle_beta   90.00
_cell.angle_gamma   90.00
#
_symmetry.space_group_name_H-M   'P 1'
#
loop_
_entity.id
_entity.type
_entity.pdbx_description
1 polymer ?
#
loop_
_entity_poly.entity_id
_entity_poly.type
_entity_poly.pdbx_seq_one_letter_code
_entity_poly.pdbx_strand_id
1 'polypeptide(L)'
;MTRKDSEEQVQLYFAYGSNLSTTQMRDRCPRSTPIGLAHLSNWTWIINERGYANIVPKKYQEPSQIIPSTRGTWHETEANDGYHPSLDQRPQSAPEPGVYGLVYRLHPDDERQLDYYEGVGFAYDRQMLEVVWATSDALPGTEPTQPTPGMGRQPDKEPRTRPKSEKVQALAYVDSTRINPSTPKEEKQGYIVSLDYLLPRGNDDDDDDDDDDDDWLLDKMSTPSNQTTANAYLPVPNPTTPYWRTDLHPLDSHRSTEELPARSDVVIIGAGISGVSVAYHLSQTDATADKPVTAPSILLLEARRVCSGATGRNGGHVKAKARTILNLLERGQTEVADGLVDFVSAHIDGYKDVIEREGINCEFELRRSYDVFVNEKDAASLRKSWAERTTRGELWMQTRQLVDTDFAETVSSVKDARAAVSSPACSLTETPVLEVEYIGKGEDGSPETIIHTPRGSVRAKKVVFATNAYTAGLLPQYEGVITPYKGTAAHLAPSLTKGPVFPHLSHTYNLEFGLNDRETVDYLNPRPDGGIVVGGGRWLFEKERDLWDGNIDDSTTFDAIVEAKYFEGYMQRNFRGWEDSGTEVDKIWTGIMSSTPDQLPHAGEVPQRKSQWVLAGFNGGGMTLCFLLGKGIAQMVRDNLPFEEIDDVIPRFMKTTDARIAA
;
A
#
# COMPACT_ATOMS: atom_id res chain seq x y z
N MET A 1 56.03 -28.76 9.07
CA MET A 1 55.22 -28.08 8.02
C MET A 1 53.76 -28.23 8.39
N THR A 2 53.13 -27.16 8.81
CA THR A 2 51.68 -27.02 8.99
C THR A 2 51.25 -25.83 8.13
N ARG A 3 50.09 -25.90 7.49
CA ARG A 3 49.61 -24.79 6.65
C ARG A 3 49.36 -23.58 7.55
N LYS A 4 49.89 -22.42 7.15
CA LYS A 4 49.35 -21.13 7.58
C LYS A 4 47.92 -21.02 7.08
N ASP A 5 47.08 -20.36 7.86
CA ASP A 5 45.76 -19.94 7.43
C ASP A 5 45.88 -19.05 6.19
N SER A 6 45.16 -19.42 5.13
CA SER A 6 44.88 -18.53 4.01
C SER A 6 43.58 -17.81 4.35
N GLU A 7 43.61 -16.47 4.40
CA GLU A 7 42.39 -15.67 4.40
C GLU A 7 41.56 -16.05 3.17
N GLU A 8 40.37 -16.63 3.36
CA GLU A 8 39.51 -17.01 2.24
C GLU A 8 39.04 -15.75 1.53
N GLN A 9 39.48 -15.57 0.29
CA GLN A 9 39.45 -14.28 -0.40
C GLN A 9 38.02 -13.95 -0.87
N VAL A 10 37.27 -13.26 -0.02
CA VAL A 10 35.89 -12.81 -0.28
C VAL A 10 35.87 -11.80 -1.42
N GLN A 11 35.14 -12.13 -2.48
CA GLN A 11 35.04 -11.32 -3.70
C GLN A 11 33.87 -10.32 -3.60
N LEU A 12 34.03 -9.13 -4.16
CA LEU A 12 32.91 -8.20 -4.37
C LEU A 12 32.16 -8.55 -5.66
N TYR A 13 30.83 -8.52 -5.63
CA TYR A 13 29.95 -8.82 -6.75
C TYR A 13 28.91 -7.71 -6.94
N PHE A 14 28.83 -7.13 -8.15
CA PHE A 14 27.87 -6.11 -8.56
C PHE A 14 26.65 -6.77 -9.20
N ALA A 15 25.54 -6.77 -8.49
CA ALA A 15 24.30 -7.38 -8.92
C ALA A 15 23.39 -6.39 -9.65
N TYR A 16 22.75 -6.86 -10.73
CA TYR A 16 21.72 -6.15 -11.49
C TYR A 16 20.63 -7.15 -11.93
N GLY A 17 19.50 -6.65 -12.45
CA GLY A 17 18.38 -7.51 -12.85
C GLY A 17 17.82 -8.31 -11.68
N SER A 18 17.55 -9.61 -11.86
CA SER A 18 16.91 -10.42 -10.80
C SER A 18 17.81 -10.63 -9.55
N ASN A 19 19.13 -10.52 -9.68
CA ASN A 19 20.08 -10.59 -8.56
C ASN A 19 20.05 -9.33 -7.66
N LEU A 20 19.29 -8.29 -8.01
CA LEU A 20 18.94 -7.21 -7.08
C LEU A 20 18.08 -7.72 -5.91
N SER A 21 17.35 -8.85 -6.08
CA SER A 21 16.60 -9.49 -5.00
C SER A 21 17.54 -10.19 -4.02
N THR A 22 17.65 -9.65 -2.81
CA THR A 22 18.44 -10.23 -1.71
C THR A 22 17.92 -11.59 -1.26
N THR A 23 16.62 -11.87 -1.42
CA THR A 23 16.06 -13.21 -1.21
C THR A 23 16.61 -14.19 -2.24
N GLN A 24 16.50 -13.87 -3.54
CA GLN A 24 17.00 -14.73 -4.61
C GLN A 24 18.52 -14.92 -4.51
N MET A 25 19.27 -13.88 -4.16
CA MET A 25 20.71 -13.98 -3.90
C MET A 25 21.02 -14.84 -2.68
N ARG A 26 20.18 -14.88 -1.64
CA ARG A 26 20.38 -15.81 -0.50
C ARG A 26 20.06 -17.26 -0.85
N ASP A 27 19.06 -17.51 -1.69
CA ASP A 27 18.75 -18.86 -2.19
C ASP A 27 19.88 -19.40 -3.09
N ARG A 28 20.47 -18.52 -3.92
CA ARG A 28 21.59 -18.83 -4.84
C ARG A 28 22.95 -18.85 -4.15
N CYS A 29 23.13 -18.04 -3.12
CA CYS A 29 24.38 -17.78 -2.42
C CYS A 29 24.10 -17.56 -0.92
N PRO A 30 24.01 -18.63 -0.10
CA PRO A 30 23.53 -18.52 1.29
C PRO A 30 24.41 -17.68 2.25
N ARG A 31 25.66 -17.42 1.91
CA ARG A 31 26.60 -16.56 2.66
C ARG A 31 26.77 -15.18 2.02
N SER A 32 26.12 -14.91 0.88
CA SER A 32 26.15 -13.60 0.24
C SER A 32 25.64 -12.52 1.19
N THR A 33 26.43 -11.46 1.33
CA THR A 33 26.14 -10.36 2.24
C THR A 33 26.11 -9.06 1.44
N PRO A 34 24.94 -8.43 1.23
CA PRO A 34 24.88 -7.12 0.60
C PRO A 34 25.62 -6.08 1.46
N ILE A 35 26.39 -5.19 0.84
CA ILE A 35 27.24 -4.21 1.54
C ILE A 35 27.04 -2.75 1.12
N GLY A 36 26.33 -2.47 0.02
CA GLY A 36 25.99 -1.10 -0.40
C GLY A 36 25.60 -1.01 -1.87
N LEU A 37 25.06 0.14 -2.28
CA LEU A 37 24.77 0.45 -3.67
C LEU A 37 26.00 1.03 -4.37
N ALA A 38 26.20 0.66 -5.63
CA ALA A 38 27.23 1.22 -6.49
C ALA A 38 26.68 1.60 -7.87
N HIS A 39 27.45 2.41 -8.59
CA HIS A 39 27.16 2.90 -9.92
C HIS A 39 28.27 2.49 -10.91
N LEU A 40 27.87 2.15 -12.13
CA LEU A 40 28.72 1.70 -13.22
C LEU A 40 28.57 2.68 -14.40
N SER A 41 29.35 3.77 -14.37
CA SER A 41 29.41 4.77 -15.45
C SER A 41 29.77 4.15 -16.81
N ASN A 42 29.20 4.69 -17.88
CA ASN A 42 29.44 4.30 -19.29
C ASN A 42 28.92 2.92 -19.74
N TRP A 43 28.08 2.27 -18.92
CA TRP A 43 27.29 1.08 -19.30
C TRP A 43 25.80 1.43 -19.42
N THR A 44 25.05 0.58 -20.12
CA THR A 44 23.59 0.62 -20.26
C THR A 44 23.01 -0.73 -19.84
N TRP A 45 21.88 -0.73 -19.13
CA TRP A 45 21.11 -1.94 -18.86
C TRP A 45 20.19 -2.25 -20.05
N ILE A 46 20.07 -3.52 -20.41
CA ILE A 46 19.18 -3.98 -21.48
C ILE A 46 18.47 -5.28 -21.06
N ILE A 47 17.38 -5.61 -21.75
CA ILE A 47 16.99 -7.01 -21.95
C ILE A 47 17.67 -7.49 -23.23
N ASN A 48 18.41 -8.59 -23.16
CA ASN A 48 19.09 -9.20 -24.30
C ASN A 48 18.16 -10.08 -25.15
N GLU A 49 18.67 -10.55 -26.29
CA GLU A 49 17.99 -11.42 -27.27
C GLU A 49 17.44 -12.75 -26.70
N ARG A 50 17.77 -13.14 -25.46
CA ARG A 50 17.19 -14.31 -24.76
C ARG A 50 15.99 -13.95 -23.87
N GLY A 51 15.68 -12.67 -23.70
CA GLY A 51 14.68 -12.14 -22.77
C GLY A 51 15.17 -12.05 -21.32
N TYR A 52 16.48 -11.86 -21.11
CA TYR A 52 17.10 -11.72 -19.79
C TYR A 52 17.81 -10.38 -19.64
N ALA A 53 17.92 -9.87 -18.41
CA ALA A 53 18.70 -8.67 -18.10
C ALA A 53 20.18 -8.85 -18.45
N ASN A 54 20.80 -7.84 -19.06
CA ASN A 54 22.23 -7.77 -19.34
C ASN A 54 22.73 -6.32 -19.13
N ILE A 55 24.03 -6.13 -18.96
CA ILE A 55 24.66 -4.81 -18.98
C ILE A 55 25.66 -4.75 -20.14
N VAL A 56 25.63 -3.66 -20.92
CA VAL A 56 26.48 -3.50 -22.11
C VAL A 56 27.23 -2.16 -22.09
N PRO A 57 28.53 -2.11 -22.47
CA PRO A 57 29.23 -0.85 -22.63
C PRO A 57 28.62 0.01 -23.75
N LYS A 58 28.39 1.30 -23.50
CA LYS A 58 27.69 2.22 -24.43
C LYS A 58 28.31 2.31 -25.83
N LYS A 59 29.62 2.07 -25.94
CA LYS A 59 30.38 2.01 -27.21
C LYS A 59 29.94 0.93 -28.21
N TYR A 60 28.97 0.07 -27.87
CA TYR A 60 28.43 -0.97 -28.76
C TYR A 60 27.01 -0.68 -29.26
N GLN A 61 26.38 0.44 -28.88
CA GLN A 61 25.06 0.83 -29.39
C GLN A 61 25.23 1.72 -30.64
N GLU A 62 24.94 1.16 -31.82
CA GLU A 62 24.72 1.96 -33.04
C GLU A 62 23.43 2.80 -32.89
N PRO A 63 23.39 4.08 -33.32
CA PRO A 63 22.25 4.97 -33.06
C PRO A 63 20.90 4.52 -33.64
N SER A 64 20.90 3.55 -34.57
CA SER A 64 19.71 3.05 -35.28
C SER A 64 18.95 1.92 -34.58
N GLN A 65 19.40 1.46 -33.40
CA GLN A 65 18.82 0.30 -32.70
C GLN A 65 18.02 0.64 -31.42
N ILE A 66 17.63 1.90 -31.24
CA ILE A 66 16.66 2.27 -30.19
C ILE A 66 15.27 1.80 -30.63
N ILE A 67 14.84 0.65 -30.12
CA ILE A 67 13.46 0.15 -30.30
C ILE A 67 12.52 1.15 -29.60
N PRO A 68 11.55 1.76 -30.30
CA PRO A 68 10.59 2.63 -29.66
C PRO A 68 9.74 1.84 -28.65
N SER A 69 9.58 2.36 -27.43
CA SER A 69 8.53 1.88 -26.54
C SER A 69 7.17 2.14 -27.18
N THR A 70 6.25 1.18 -27.07
CA THR A 70 4.99 1.14 -27.82
C THR A 70 3.99 2.18 -27.33
N ARG A 71 4.16 3.44 -27.77
CA ARG A 71 3.11 4.46 -27.77
C ARG A 71 2.06 4.11 -28.84
N GLY A 72 0.79 4.12 -28.46
CA GLY A 72 -0.32 4.08 -29.41
C GLY A 72 -0.30 5.31 -30.31
N THR A 73 -0.57 5.12 -31.60
CA THR A 73 -0.57 6.18 -32.62
C THR A 73 -1.80 7.07 -32.49
N TRP A 74 -1.60 8.37 -32.26
CA TRP A 74 -2.60 9.40 -32.56
C TRP A 74 -2.24 10.06 -33.89
N HIS A 75 -3.25 10.53 -34.63
CA HIS A 75 -3.06 11.09 -35.97
C HIS A 75 -2.38 12.45 -35.94
N GLU A 76 -1.36 12.62 -36.79
CA GLU A 76 -0.77 13.93 -37.09
C GLU A 76 -1.79 14.80 -37.84
N THR A 77 -1.82 16.09 -37.49
CA THR A 77 -2.32 17.16 -38.37
C THR A 77 -1.26 18.25 -38.43
N GLU A 78 -0.93 18.70 -39.64
CA GLU A 78 0.21 19.57 -39.90
C GLU A 78 -0.06 21.01 -39.45
N ALA A 79 0.91 21.61 -38.74
CA ALA A 79 1.05 23.05 -38.60
C ALA A 79 2.54 23.39 -38.60
N ASN A 80 2.91 24.46 -39.31
CA ASN A 80 4.29 24.85 -39.57
C ASN A 80 4.45 26.34 -39.32
N ASP A 81 5.36 26.75 -38.43
CA ASP A 81 6.32 27.82 -38.64
C ASP A 81 7.27 27.94 -37.43
N GLY A 82 8.52 28.33 -37.69
CA GLY A 82 9.62 28.11 -36.76
C GLY A 82 9.94 29.27 -35.82
N TYR A 83 10.45 28.92 -34.64
CA TYR A 83 11.29 29.80 -33.82
C TYR A 83 12.60 29.06 -33.47
N HIS A 84 13.72 29.79 -33.37
CA HIS A 84 15.05 29.17 -33.23
C HIS A 84 15.95 29.99 -32.28
N PRO A 85 15.77 29.87 -30.96
CA PRO A 85 16.64 30.49 -29.98
C PRO A 85 18.01 29.77 -29.88
N SER A 86 18.97 30.45 -29.27
CA SER A 86 20.40 30.09 -29.28
C SER A 86 20.78 28.89 -28.41
N LEU A 87 21.59 27.99 -28.98
CA LEU A 87 22.40 27.02 -28.22
C LEU A 87 23.51 27.75 -27.45
N ASP A 88 23.28 28.15 -26.19
CA ASP A 88 24.32 28.18 -25.14
C ASP A 88 23.74 28.54 -23.76
N GLN A 89 23.16 27.54 -23.07
CA GLN A 89 23.14 27.39 -21.59
C GLN A 89 22.36 26.12 -21.21
N ARG A 90 23.07 25.07 -20.76
CA ARG A 90 22.49 23.93 -20.02
C ARG A 90 23.18 23.84 -18.64
N PRO A 91 22.45 23.64 -17.53
CA PRO A 91 23.05 23.46 -16.21
C PRO A 91 23.99 22.25 -16.14
N GLN A 92 25.17 22.41 -15.54
CA GLN A 92 26.18 21.36 -15.40
C GLN A 92 25.96 20.49 -14.14
N SER A 93 24.85 19.74 -14.07
CA SER A 93 24.65 18.77 -12.97
C SER A 93 23.68 17.61 -13.25
N ALA A 94 23.51 17.18 -14.50
CA ALA A 94 22.90 15.87 -14.77
C ALA A 94 23.85 14.75 -14.28
N PRO A 95 23.37 13.73 -13.55
CA PRO A 95 24.21 12.59 -13.14
C PRO A 95 24.73 11.85 -14.38
N GLU A 96 25.99 11.37 -14.34
CA GLU A 96 26.55 10.58 -15.45
C GLU A 96 25.69 9.34 -15.71
N PRO A 97 25.13 9.16 -16.92
CA PRO A 97 24.21 8.06 -17.18
C PRO A 97 24.99 6.74 -17.21
N GLY A 98 24.60 5.81 -16.34
CA GLY A 98 25.22 4.50 -16.14
C GLY A 98 24.26 3.56 -15.39
N VAL A 99 24.71 2.36 -15.02
CA VAL A 99 23.85 1.36 -14.36
C VAL A 99 24.06 1.39 -12.84
N TYR A 100 22.97 1.39 -12.07
CA TYR A 100 23.02 1.20 -10.62
C TYR A 100 22.83 -0.28 -10.26
N GLY A 101 23.51 -0.73 -9.20
CA GLY A 101 23.46 -2.12 -8.75
C GLY A 101 23.80 -2.30 -7.28
N LEU A 102 23.40 -3.44 -6.73
CA LEU A 102 23.64 -3.81 -5.33
C LEU A 102 24.93 -4.63 -5.22
N VAL A 103 25.89 -4.17 -4.42
CA VAL A 103 27.16 -4.88 -4.22
C VAL A 103 27.05 -5.86 -3.06
N TYR A 104 27.46 -7.11 -3.29
CA TYR A 104 27.57 -8.17 -2.31
C TYR A 104 29.03 -8.54 -2.05
N ARG A 105 29.31 -9.04 -0.84
CA ARG A 105 30.42 -9.96 -0.57
C ARG A 105 29.98 -11.38 -0.91
N LEU A 106 30.74 -12.08 -1.77
CA LEU A 106 30.57 -13.50 -2.10
C LEU A 106 31.70 -14.36 -1.50
N HIS A 107 31.33 -15.53 -0.99
CA HIS A 107 32.29 -16.58 -0.66
C HIS A 107 32.74 -17.33 -1.93
N PRO A 108 33.98 -17.83 -2.03
CA PRO A 108 34.43 -18.59 -3.20
C PRO A 108 33.59 -19.83 -3.60
N ASP A 109 32.72 -20.37 -2.75
CA ASP A 109 31.77 -21.44 -3.13
C ASP A 109 30.36 -20.91 -3.45
N ASP A 110 30.01 -19.75 -2.92
CA ASP A 110 28.79 -19.03 -3.32
C ASP A 110 28.96 -18.49 -4.74
N GLU A 111 30.17 -18.04 -5.13
CA GLU A 111 30.51 -17.72 -6.53
C GLU A 111 30.35 -18.95 -7.43
N ARG A 112 30.85 -20.12 -7.02
CA ARG A 112 30.68 -21.38 -7.80
C ARG A 112 29.23 -21.84 -7.89
N GLN A 113 28.38 -21.47 -6.94
CA GLN A 113 26.93 -21.72 -7.00
C GLN A 113 26.25 -20.70 -7.93
N LEU A 114 26.64 -19.42 -7.88
CA LEU A 114 26.15 -18.36 -8.76
C LEU A 114 26.52 -18.61 -10.22
N ASP A 115 27.73 -19.10 -10.49
CA ASP A 115 28.20 -19.49 -11.84
C ASP A 115 27.26 -20.49 -12.52
N TYR A 116 26.63 -21.37 -11.75
CA TYR A 116 25.66 -22.34 -12.25
C TYR A 116 24.32 -21.68 -12.58
N TYR A 117 23.85 -20.75 -11.75
CA TYR A 117 22.61 -20.00 -12.00
C TYR A 117 22.73 -19.00 -13.15
N GLU A 118 23.89 -18.36 -13.30
CA GLU A 118 24.21 -17.45 -14.41
C GLU A 118 24.73 -18.20 -15.64
N GLY A 119 24.85 -19.53 -15.59
CA GLY A 119 25.19 -20.38 -16.73
C GLY A 119 26.54 -20.04 -17.38
N VAL A 120 27.58 -19.90 -16.56
CA VAL A 120 28.90 -19.45 -17.03
C VAL A 120 29.47 -20.34 -18.12
N GLY A 121 29.92 -19.72 -19.21
CA GLY A 121 30.43 -20.43 -20.40
C GLY A 121 29.38 -20.78 -21.46
N PHE A 122 28.09 -20.44 -21.25
CA PHE A 122 27.06 -20.50 -22.30
C PHE A 122 26.06 -19.33 -22.26
N ALA A 123 25.80 -18.78 -21.08
CA ALA A 123 24.84 -17.70 -20.85
C ALA A 123 25.53 -16.35 -20.56
N TYR A 124 26.42 -16.28 -19.57
CA TYR A 124 27.17 -15.05 -19.21
C TYR A 124 28.65 -15.38 -18.97
N ASP A 125 29.51 -14.37 -19.10
CA ASP A 125 30.94 -14.41 -18.75
C ASP A 125 31.19 -13.67 -17.42
N ARG A 126 32.20 -14.10 -16.66
CA ARG A 126 32.70 -13.33 -15.50
C ARG A 126 33.54 -12.15 -15.99
N GLN A 127 33.19 -10.93 -15.59
CA GLN A 127 33.99 -9.72 -15.83
C GLN A 127 34.24 -8.97 -14.52
N MET A 128 35.47 -8.50 -14.31
CA MET A 128 35.79 -7.57 -13.22
C MET A 128 35.59 -6.14 -13.72
N LEU A 129 34.64 -5.42 -13.12
CA LEU A 129 34.25 -4.07 -13.50
C LEU A 129 34.62 -3.07 -12.40
N GLU A 130 35.00 -1.86 -12.81
CA GLU A 130 35.18 -0.74 -11.91
C GLU A 130 33.82 -0.08 -11.61
N VAL A 131 33.41 -0.10 -10.34
CA VAL A 131 32.17 0.52 -9.86
C VAL A 131 32.46 1.56 -8.79
N VAL A 132 31.62 2.58 -8.69
CA VAL A 132 31.74 3.71 -7.77
C VAL A 132 30.70 3.58 -6.67
N TRP A 133 31.08 3.70 -5.40
CA TRP A 133 30.11 3.67 -4.29
C TRP A 133 29.13 4.86 -4.36
N ALA A 134 27.84 4.58 -4.28
CA ALA A 134 26.78 5.59 -4.33
C ALA A 134 26.57 6.33 -2.98
N THR A 135 27.05 5.75 -1.87
CA THR A 135 26.95 6.28 -0.50
C THR A 135 28.33 6.37 0.17
N SER A 136 28.51 7.31 1.11
CA SER A 136 29.75 7.50 1.88
C SER A 136 29.93 6.50 3.04
N ASP A 137 28.82 5.96 3.53
CA ASP A 137 28.77 5.38 4.86
C ASP A 137 28.97 3.86 4.76
N ALA A 138 30.01 3.35 5.43
CA ALA A 138 30.19 1.92 5.59
C ALA A 138 29.20 1.38 6.63
N LEU A 139 28.57 0.24 6.34
CA LEU A 139 27.70 -0.45 7.29
C LEU A 139 28.42 -0.69 8.64
N PRO A 140 27.81 -0.33 9.78
CA PRO A 140 28.30 -0.73 11.09
C PRO A 140 28.50 -2.25 11.20
N GLY A 141 29.52 -2.69 11.96
CA GLY A 141 29.75 -4.10 12.26
C GLY A 141 30.72 -4.86 11.34
N THR A 142 31.58 -4.18 10.57
CA THR A 142 32.52 -4.83 9.62
C THR A 142 34.00 -4.91 10.09
N GLU A 143 34.25 -5.13 11.39
CA GLU A 143 35.58 -5.54 11.89
C GLU A 143 35.58 -7.01 12.39
N PRO A 144 36.64 -7.80 12.09
CA PRO A 144 36.74 -9.18 12.54
C PRO A 144 37.09 -9.27 14.03
N THR A 145 36.24 -9.94 14.81
CA THR A 145 36.34 -10.01 16.27
C THR A 145 37.32 -11.08 16.76
N GLN A 146 38.49 -10.66 17.29
CA GLN A 146 39.25 -11.45 18.26
C GLN A 146 39.92 -10.57 19.34
N PRO A 147 39.67 -10.83 20.64
CA PRO A 147 40.43 -10.22 21.73
C PRO A 147 41.65 -11.08 22.11
N THR A 148 42.84 -10.46 22.22
CA THR A 148 43.99 -11.07 22.91
C THR A 148 44.24 -10.33 24.23
N PRO A 149 44.16 -10.98 25.40
CA PRO A 149 44.21 -10.29 26.67
C PRO A 149 45.65 -9.88 27.08
N GLY A 150 45.96 -8.58 26.96
CA GLY A 150 46.98 -7.93 27.79
C GLY A 150 48.08 -7.17 27.06
N MET A 151 47.86 -5.87 26.82
CA MET A 151 48.84 -4.80 27.04
C MET A 151 48.15 -3.41 27.04
N GLY A 152 48.88 -2.37 27.43
CA GLY A 152 48.34 -1.10 27.94
C GLY A 152 47.43 -0.26 27.02
N ARG A 153 46.71 0.68 27.66
CA ARG A 153 45.87 1.69 26.98
C ARG A 153 46.71 2.56 26.03
N GLN A 154 46.20 2.80 24.84
CA GLN A 154 46.51 3.96 23.99
C GLN A 154 45.19 4.63 23.55
N PRO A 155 45.22 5.92 23.18
CA PRO A 155 44.01 6.70 22.94
C PRO A 155 43.33 6.36 21.60
N ASP A 156 42.12 6.91 21.47
CA ASP A 156 41.13 6.57 20.45
C ASP A 156 41.62 6.76 19.00
N LYS A 157 41.17 5.87 18.11
CA LYS A 157 41.17 6.09 16.68
C LYS A 157 39.76 6.43 16.24
N GLU A 158 39.59 7.55 15.56
CA GLU A 158 38.32 7.91 14.93
C GLU A 158 37.94 6.87 13.85
N PRO A 159 36.64 6.56 13.68
CA PRO A 159 36.18 5.70 12.61
C PRO A 159 36.44 6.37 11.26
N ARG A 160 37.11 5.66 10.34
CA ARG A 160 37.37 6.15 8.99
C ARG A 160 36.08 6.19 8.17
N THR A 161 35.51 7.39 7.99
CA THR A 161 34.55 7.65 6.92
C THR A 161 35.17 7.36 5.56
N ARG A 162 34.40 6.83 4.62
CA ARG A 162 34.84 6.64 3.23
C ARG A 162 34.39 7.83 2.40
N PRO A 163 35.21 8.35 1.47
CA PRO A 163 34.77 9.40 0.59
C PRO A 163 33.73 8.86 -0.40
N LYS A 164 32.64 9.63 -0.62
CA LYS A 164 31.85 9.51 -1.86
C LYS A 164 32.83 9.55 -3.04
N SER A 165 32.61 8.71 -4.05
CA SER A 165 33.51 8.43 -5.20
C SER A 165 34.68 7.44 -5.02
N GLU A 166 34.78 6.69 -3.91
CA GLU A 166 35.68 5.53 -3.87
C GLU A 166 35.32 4.51 -4.98
N LYS A 167 36.30 4.19 -5.83
CA LYS A 167 36.21 3.20 -6.91
C LYS A 167 36.66 1.82 -6.41
N VAL A 168 35.89 0.78 -6.70
CA VAL A 168 36.23 -0.61 -6.36
C VAL A 168 36.04 -1.55 -7.55
N GLN A 169 36.78 -2.66 -7.53
CA GLN A 169 36.65 -3.73 -8.52
C GLN A 169 35.62 -4.76 -8.02
N ALA A 170 34.55 -4.96 -8.78
CA ALA A 170 33.50 -5.93 -8.49
C ALA A 170 33.29 -6.88 -9.67
N LEU A 171 33.06 -8.15 -9.38
CA LEU A 171 32.62 -9.15 -10.35
C LEU A 171 31.24 -8.76 -10.87
N ALA A 172 31.00 -8.89 -12.16
CA ALA A 172 29.68 -8.88 -12.77
C ALA A 172 29.60 -10.03 -13.79
N TYR A 173 28.42 -10.60 -13.96
CA TYR A 173 28.14 -11.53 -15.04
C TYR A 173 27.64 -10.73 -16.24
N VAL A 174 28.26 -10.91 -17.41
CA VAL A 174 27.98 -10.11 -18.62
C VAL A 174 27.82 -11.05 -19.81
N ASP A 175 26.69 -10.97 -20.54
CA ASP A 175 26.52 -11.71 -21.78
C ASP A 175 27.21 -10.91 -22.90
N SER A 176 28.49 -11.24 -23.14
CA SER A 176 29.34 -10.59 -24.14
C SER A 176 28.93 -10.91 -25.58
N THR A 177 27.98 -11.83 -25.78
CA THR A 177 27.59 -12.36 -27.09
C THR A 177 26.29 -11.79 -27.61
N ARG A 178 25.32 -11.57 -26.71
CA ARG A 178 23.95 -11.13 -27.03
C ARG A 178 23.74 -9.76 -26.41
N ILE A 179 24.26 -8.76 -27.10
CA ILE A 179 24.38 -7.36 -26.63
C ILE A 179 23.30 -6.43 -27.22
N ASN A 180 22.42 -6.94 -28.08
CA ASN A 180 21.34 -6.18 -28.70
C ASN A 180 20.10 -6.14 -27.78
N PRO A 181 19.40 -4.99 -27.65
CA PRO A 181 18.12 -4.91 -26.94
C PRO A 181 17.03 -5.81 -27.55
N SER A 182 16.18 -6.39 -26.71
CA SER A 182 15.03 -7.21 -27.09
C SER A 182 13.92 -7.14 -26.02
N THR A 183 12.84 -7.89 -26.19
CA THR A 183 11.72 -7.96 -25.24
C THR A 183 11.94 -9.02 -24.15
N PRO A 184 11.35 -8.85 -22.95
CA PRO A 184 11.18 -9.92 -21.97
C PRO A 184 10.58 -11.21 -22.54
N LYS A 185 10.82 -12.34 -21.86
CA LYS A 185 9.96 -13.52 -22.01
C LYS A 185 8.69 -13.35 -21.17
N GLU A 186 7.55 -13.72 -21.74
CA GLU A 186 6.21 -13.65 -21.13
C GLU A 186 6.18 -14.29 -19.73
N GLU A 187 6.73 -15.50 -19.60
CA GLU A 187 6.88 -16.25 -18.33
C GLU A 187 7.66 -15.50 -17.21
N LYS A 188 8.33 -14.38 -17.52
CA LYS A 188 9.27 -13.71 -16.61
C LYS A 188 9.08 -12.21 -16.46
N GLN A 189 7.99 -11.64 -16.99
CA GLN A 189 7.72 -10.20 -16.90
C GLN A 189 7.69 -9.69 -15.44
N GLY A 190 7.21 -10.51 -14.49
CA GLY A 190 7.21 -10.20 -13.05
C GLY A 190 8.56 -10.35 -12.30
N TYR A 191 9.66 -10.69 -12.97
CA TYR A 191 11.00 -10.85 -12.35
C TYR A 191 12.05 -9.83 -12.83
N ILE A 192 11.63 -8.84 -13.63
CA ILE A 192 12.53 -7.89 -14.28
C ILE A 192 12.51 -6.56 -13.50
N VAL A 193 13.61 -6.27 -12.82
CA VAL A 193 13.86 -5.01 -12.12
C VAL A 193 14.87 -4.18 -12.92
N SER A 194 14.48 -2.95 -13.28
CA SER A 194 15.35 -1.90 -13.82
C SER A 194 15.07 -0.60 -13.05
N LEU A 195 16.07 0.27 -12.93
CA LEU A 195 15.97 1.59 -12.29
C LEU A 195 15.78 2.73 -13.31
N ASP A 196 15.73 2.45 -14.62
CA ASP A 196 15.93 3.46 -15.67
C ASP A 196 14.68 4.33 -15.99
N TYR A 197 13.56 4.15 -15.29
CA TYR A 197 12.28 4.85 -15.54
C TYR A 197 12.21 6.27 -14.92
N LEU A 198 13.28 7.05 -15.03
CA LEU A 198 13.44 8.35 -14.35
C LEU A 198 14.05 9.43 -15.26
N LEU A 199 13.37 9.78 -16.36
CA LEU A 199 13.70 10.96 -17.18
C LEU A 199 12.42 11.76 -17.51
N PRO A 200 12.40 13.07 -17.28
CA PRO A 200 11.22 13.92 -17.50
C PRO A 200 10.95 14.16 -19.00
N ARG A 201 9.69 14.47 -19.31
CA ARG A 201 9.29 15.08 -20.59
C ARG A 201 9.10 16.58 -20.35
N GLY A 202 9.66 17.40 -21.23
CA GLY A 202 9.35 18.83 -21.26
C GLY A 202 8.21 19.11 -22.23
N ASN A 203 7.30 19.97 -21.76
CA ASN A 203 6.55 21.03 -22.44
C ASN A 203 6.42 22.10 -21.33
N ASP A 204 6.65 23.39 -21.52
CA ASP A 204 6.14 24.31 -22.55
C ASP A 204 4.62 24.55 -22.36
N ASP A 205 4.30 25.57 -21.56
CA ASP A 205 3.15 26.47 -21.65
C ASP A 205 3.53 27.77 -20.87
N ASP A 206 2.98 28.92 -21.26
CA ASP A 206 3.46 30.27 -20.89
C ASP A 206 2.84 30.87 -19.60
N ASP A 207 3.50 31.90 -19.06
CA ASP A 207 2.94 32.81 -18.04
C ASP A 207 1.89 33.77 -18.65
N ASP A 208 0.85 34.12 -17.88
CA ASP A 208 0.16 35.42 -17.98
C ASP A 208 -0.49 35.75 -16.61
N ASP A 209 -0.30 36.97 -16.12
CA ASP A 209 -0.79 37.46 -14.81
C ASP A 209 -2.27 37.90 -14.86
N ASP A 210 -2.93 37.99 -13.69
CA ASP A 210 -3.63 39.22 -13.26
C ASP A 210 -4.14 39.15 -11.79
N ASP A 211 -4.22 40.32 -11.15
CA ASP A 211 -4.33 40.58 -9.69
C ASP A 211 -5.77 40.57 -9.08
N ASP A 212 -5.83 40.99 -7.80
CA ASP A 212 -6.93 41.70 -7.08
C ASP A 212 -8.00 40.93 -6.25
N ASP A 213 -7.72 40.90 -4.94
CA ASP A 213 -8.49 41.51 -3.83
C ASP A 213 -9.74 40.91 -3.12
N ASP A 214 -9.73 41.18 -1.79
CA ASP A 214 -10.78 41.42 -0.79
C ASP A 214 -11.84 40.36 -0.37
N ASP A 215 -11.50 39.72 0.75
CA ASP A 215 -12.23 39.76 2.05
C ASP A 215 -13.74 40.07 2.09
N TRP A 216 -14.53 39.10 2.57
CA TRP A 216 -15.64 39.39 3.47
C TRP A 216 -15.92 38.23 4.45
N LEU A 217 -16.23 38.58 5.70
CA LEU A 217 -16.48 37.62 6.80
C LEU A 217 -17.75 37.99 7.58
N LEU A 218 -18.41 36.96 8.13
CA LEU A 218 -19.51 36.99 9.12
C LEU A 218 -20.89 37.52 8.67
N ASP A 219 -21.90 36.63 8.68
CA ASP A 219 -23.07 36.83 9.56
C ASP A 219 -23.79 35.50 9.90
N LYS A 220 -24.53 35.51 11.02
CA LYS A 220 -25.61 34.59 11.47
C LYS A 220 -25.27 33.11 11.69
N MET A 221 -24.76 32.84 12.88
CA MET A 221 -25.16 31.63 13.62
C MET A 221 -26.69 31.58 13.76
N SER A 222 -27.29 30.41 13.60
CA SER A 222 -28.69 30.12 13.98
C SER A 222 -28.76 28.70 14.53
N THR A 223 -29.24 28.54 15.76
CA THR A 223 -29.26 27.27 16.47
C THR A 223 -30.28 26.30 15.87
N PRO A 224 -29.89 25.06 15.50
CA PRO A 224 -30.85 24.05 15.06
C PRO A 224 -31.75 23.59 16.21
N SER A 225 -33.07 23.63 16.00
CA SER A 225 -34.04 22.99 16.88
C SER A 225 -34.12 21.48 16.61
N ASN A 226 -34.33 20.67 17.66
CA ASN A 226 -34.46 19.20 17.63
C ASN A 226 -35.00 18.63 16.31
N GLN A 227 -34.14 17.95 15.55
CA GLN A 227 -34.55 16.97 14.53
C GLN A 227 -34.48 15.56 15.10
N THR A 228 -35.31 14.66 14.56
CA THR A 228 -35.39 13.26 14.97
C THR A 228 -34.08 12.52 14.67
N THR A 229 -33.69 11.57 15.54
CA THR A 229 -32.36 10.92 15.54
C THR A 229 -32.00 10.10 14.29
N ALA A 230 -32.95 9.83 13.38
CA ALA A 230 -32.72 9.06 12.16
C ALA A 230 -31.61 9.61 11.23
N ASN A 231 -31.35 10.91 11.25
CA ASN A 231 -30.30 11.54 10.44
C ASN A 231 -28.88 11.45 11.02
N ALA A 232 -28.69 10.98 12.27
CA ALA A 232 -27.43 11.13 13.00
C ALA A 232 -26.22 10.37 12.42
N TYR A 233 -26.47 9.37 11.55
CA TYR A 233 -25.45 8.47 11.01
C TYR A 233 -25.40 8.45 9.47
N LEU A 234 -25.94 9.46 8.78
CA LEU A 234 -25.86 9.57 7.31
C LEU A 234 -24.68 10.45 6.84
N PRO A 235 -24.01 10.14 5.71
CA PRO A 235 -22.84 10.91 5.27
C PRO A 235 -23.18 12.35 4.90
N VAL A 236 -22.38 13.32 5.38
CA VAL A 236 -22.58 14.76 5.13
C VAL A 236 -22.42 15.14 3.64
N PRO A 237 -23.17 16.10 3.08
CA PRO A 237 -23.24 16.31 1.63
C PRO A 237 -21.98 16.92 1.00
N ASN A 238 -21.19 17.67 1.77
CA ASN A 238 -20.09 18.51 1.28
C ASN A 238 -18.72 18.04 1.80
N PRO A 239 -18.24 16.85 1.43
CA PRO A 239 -17.01 16.26 1.97
C PRO A 239 -15.73 17.05 1.61
N THR A 240 -14.70 16.92 2.45
CA THR A 240 -13.30 17.18 2.06
C THR A 240 -12.91 16.33 0.85
N THR A 241 -12.12 16.91 -0.06
CA THR A 241 -11.67 16.24 -1.29
C THR A 241 -10.32 15.54 -1.06
N PRO A 242 -10.27 14.20 -1.05
CA PRO A 242 -9.03 13.46 -0.88
C PRO A 242 -8.18 13.46 -2.16
N TYR A 243 -6.88 13.14 -2.03
CA TYR A 243 -6.01 12.88 -3.19
C TYR A 243 -6.66 11.93 -4.20
N TRP A 244 -7.25 10.82 -3.73
CA TRP A 244 -7.79 9.75 -4.58
C TRP A 244 -9.03 10.14 -5.42
N ARG A 245 -9.48 11.40 -5.33
CA ARG A 245 -10.68 11.92 -5.99
C ARG A 245 -10.43 13.31 -6.61
N THR A 246 -9.18 13.58 -6.99
CA THR A 246 -8.78 14.71 -7.83
C THR A 246 -9.08 14.45 -9.30
N ASP A 247 -8.69 13.26 -9.80
CA ASP A 247 -9.20 12.68 -11.04
C ASP A 247 -10.36 11.71 -10.72
N LEU A 248 -11.37 11.68 -11.57
CA LEU A 248 -12.64 11.00 -11.32
C LEU A 248 -13.01 10.13 -12.52
N HIS A 249 -13.02 8.82 -12.30
CA HIS A 249 -13.41 7.85 -13.32
C HIS A 249 -14.83 8.16 -13.86
N PRO A 250 -15.16 7.94 -15.14
CA PRO A 250 -16.48 8.24 -15.70
C PRO A 250 -17.68 7.54 -15.02
N LEU A 251 -17.41 6.56 -14.16
CA LEU A 251 -18.44 5.93 -13.31
C LEU A 251 -18.75 6.71 -12.01
N ASP A 252 -17.97 7.73 -11.60
CA ASP A 252 -18.06 8.51 -10.35
C ASP A 252 -19.42 9.18 -10.06
N SER A 253 -20.25 9.34 -11.10
CA SER A 253 -21.64 9.78 -10.97
C SER A 253 -22.62 8.92 -11.77
N HIS A 254 -22.15 7.76 -12.26
CA HIS A 254 -22.91 6.91 -13.16
C HIS A 254 -24.16 6.33 -12.48
N ARG A 255 -25.27 6.48 -13.18
CA ARG A 255 -26.59 6.02 -12.80
C ARG A 255 -27.14 5.22 -13.98
N SER A 256 -27.27 3.91 -13.80
CA SER A 256 -27.69 2.99 -14.87
C SER A 256 -29.14 3.14 -15.32
N THR A 257 -30.00 3.73 -14.48
CA THR A 257 -31.43 3.98 -14.76
C THR A 257 -31.88 5.34 -14.23
N GLU A 258 -32.68 6.08 -14.99
CA GLU A 258 -33.21 7.39 -14.59
C GLU A 258 -34.06 7.29 -13.31
N GLU A 259 -34.99 6.33 -13.29
CA GLU A 259 -35.83 5.92 -12.15
C GLU A 259 -35.35 4.62 -11.50
N LEU A 260 -35.79 4.34 -10.28
CA LEU A 260 -35.49 3.06 -9.61
C LEU A 260 -36.40 1.92 -10.14
N PRO A 261 -35.89 0.68 -10.25
CA PRO A 261 -36.74 -0.47 -10.55
C PRO A 261 -37.65 -0.78 -9.36
N ALA A 262 -38.91 -1.16 -9.62
CA ALA A 262 -39.89 -1.39 -8.55
C ALA A 262 -39.62 -2.65 -7.68
N ARG A 263 -38.78 -3.58 -8.17
CA ARG A 263 -38.33 -4.78 -7.46
C ARG A 263 -36.91 -5.14 -7.92
N SER A 264 -36.09 -5.68 -7.03
CA SER A 264 -34.80 -6.33 -7.29
C SER A 264 -34.71 -7.62 -6.46
N ASP A 265 -33.95 -8.62 -6.90
CA ASP A 265 -33.74 -9.84 -6.11
C ASP A 265 -32.80 -9.56 -4.94
N VAL A 266 -31.69 -8.84 -5.21
CA VAL A 266 -30.72 -8.38 -4.23
C VAL A 266 -30.61 -6.85 -4.32
N VAL A 267 -30.67 -6.19 -3.17
CA VAL A 267 -30.26 -4.78 -3.00
C VAL A 267 -29.01 -4.73 -2.12
N ILE A 268 -27.98 -4.02 -2.57
CA ILE A 268 -26.73 -3.80 -1.83
C ILE A 268 -26.67 -2.33 -1.42
N ILE A 269 -26.30 -2.09 -0.17
CA ILE A 269 -26.43 -0.82 0.54
C ILE A 269 -25.07 -0.40 1.09
N GLY A 270 -24.56 0.78 0.73
CA GLY A 270 -23.15 1.09 0.87
C GLY A 270 -22.37 0.53 -0.32
N ALA A 271 -21.55 1.37 -0.94
CA ALA A 271 -20.67 0.97 -2.03
C ALA A 271 -19.37 1.75 -1.92
N GLY A 272 -18.70 1.46 -0.80
CA GLY A 272 -17.27 1.17 -0.84
C GLY A 272 -16.99 -0.15 -1.57
N ILE A 273 -15.72 -0.53 -1.52
CA ILE A 273 -15.17 -1.81 -1.99
C ILE A 273 -15.88 -3.05 -1.39
N SER A 274 -16.52 -2.92 -0.22
CA SER A 274 -17.39 -3.90 0.42
C SER A 274 -18.61 -4.27 -0.45
N GLY A 275 -19.41 -3.26 -0.83
CA GLY A 275 -20.64 -3.48 -1.61
C GLY A 275 -20.36 -3.95 -3.02
N VAL A 276 -19.28 -3.44 -3.64
CA VAL A 276 -18.91 -3.83 -5.00
C VAL A 276 -18.29 -5.22 -5.07
N SER A 277 -17.54 -5.64 -4.04
CA SER A 277 -17.12 -7.05 -3.94
C SER A 277 -18.33 -8.00 -3.92
N VAL A 278 -19.36 -7.71 -3.11
CA VAL A 278 -20.59 -8.50 -3.09
C VAL A 278 -21.29 -8.49 -4.46
N ALA A 279 -21.40 -7.32 -5.10
CA ALA A 279 -22.01 -7.20 -6.43
C ALA A 279 -21.26 -8.00 -7.50
N TYR A 280 -19.92 -7.94 -7.48
CA TYR A 280 -19.03 -8.69 -8.37
C TYR A 280 -19.15 -10.20 -8.14
N HIS A 281 -19.03 -10.68 -6.90
CA HIS A 281 -19.13 -12.13 -6.64
C HIS A 281 -20.55 -12.70 -6.82
N LEU A 282 -21.59 -11.87 -6.79
CA LEU A 282 -22.96 -12.26 -7.19
C LEU A 282 -23.19 -12.26 -8.71
N SER A 283 -22.41 -11.50 -9.50
CA SER A 283 -22.49 -11.52 -10.97
C SER A 283 -21.67 -12.63 -11.60
N GLN A 284 -20.67 -13.17 -10.89
CA GLN A 284 -19.91 -14.36 -11.30
C GLN A 284 -20.81 -15.60 -11.32
N THR A 285 -21.03 -16.15 -12.51
CA THR A 285 -21.75 -17.42 -12.72
C THR A 285 -20.78 -18.60 -12.58
N ASP A 286 -21.05 -19.54 -11.66
CA ASP A 286 -20.28 -20.78 -11.53
C ASP A 286 -20.42 -21.66 -12.80
N ALA A 287 -19.44 -21.54 -13.71
CA ALA A 287 -19.39 -22.29 -14.97
C ALA A 287 -19.23 -23.82 -14.79
N THR A 288 -19.04 -24.28 -13.54
CA THR A 288 -18.93 -25.67 -13.12
C THR A 288 -20.23 -26.26 -12.57
N ALA A 289 -21.30 -25.46 -12.44
CA ALA A 289 -22.57 -25.93 -11.88
C ALA A 289 -23.44 -26.67 -12.91
N ASP A 290 -23.84 -27.91 -12.62
CA ASP A 290 -24.76 -28.75 -13.41
C ASP A 290 -26.17 -28.15 -13.64
N LYS A 291 -26.45 -26.96 -13.11
CA LYS A 291 -27.71 -26.23 -13.29
C LYS A 291 -27.42 -24.78 -13.68
N PRO A 292 -28.03 -24.25 -14.74
CA PRO A 292 -27.92 -22.84 -15.07
C PRO A 292 -28.64 -22.01 -14.00
N VAL A 293 -27.86 -21.44 -13.07
CA VAL A 293 -28.34 -20.42 -12.15
C VAL A 293 -28.48 -19.12 -12.93
N THR A 294 -29.71 -18.69 -13.22
CA THR A 294 -29.96 -17.33 -13.68
C THR A 294 -29.48 -16.36 -12.60
N ALA A 295 -28.48 -15.54 -12.94
CA ALA A 295 -27.95 -14.53 -12.03
C ALA A 295 -29.08 -13.63 -11.50
N PRO A 296 -29.07 -13.28 -10.19
CA PRO A 296 -30.11 -12.44 -9.60
C PRO A 296 -30.09 -11.04 -10.20
N SER A 297 -31.24 -10.35 -10.20
CA SER A 297 -31.21 -8.89 -10.39
C SER A 297 -30.56 -8.22 -9.17
N ILE A 298 -29.51 -7.44 -9.41
CA ILE A 298 -28.72 -6.74 -8.40
C ILE A 298 -28.92 -5.23 -8.58
N LEU A 299 -29.23 -4.54 -7.48
CA LEU A 299 -29.30 -3.09 -7.42
C LEU A 299 -28.37 -2.59 -6.30
N LEU A 300 -27.29 -1.93 -6.68
CA LEU A 300 -26.25 -1.42 -5.78
C LEU A 300 -26.44 0.06 -5.50
N LEU A 301 -26.48 0.45 -4.23
CA LEU A 301 -26.60 1.85 -3.82
C LEU A 301 -25.88 2.20 -2.47
N GLU A 302 -25.12 3.31 -2.39
CA GLU A 302 -24.21 3.94 -1.36
C GLU A 302 -24.84 5.10 -0.55
N ALA A 303 -24.57 6.39 -0.80
CA ALA A 303 -25.31 7.55 -0.28
C ALA A 303 -25.08 8.83 -1.12
N ARG A 304 -23.81 9.21 -1.34
CA ARG A 304 -23.43 10.47 -2.02
C ARG A 304 -23.01 10.21 -3.47
N ARG A 305 -21.72 10.27 -3.75
CA ARG A 305 -21.11 9.53 -4.85
C ARG A 305 -20.59 8.20 -4.30
N VAL A 306 -20.82 7.11 -5.02
CA VAL A 306 -19.72 6.41 -5.70
C VAL A 306 -18.35 6.60 -4.99
N CYS A 307 -17.97 5.68 -4.07
CA CYS A 307 -16.77 5.70 -3.19
C CYS A 307 -16.36 6.99 -2.46
N SER A 308 -17.27 7.96 -2.30
CA SER A 308 -17.05 9.08 -1.37
C SER A 308 -16.90 8.66 0.11
N GLY A 309 -17.18 7.41 0.46
CA GLY A 309 -16.99 6.85 1.81
C GLY A 309 -15.52 6.58 2.16
N ALA A 310 -15.29 5.73 3.17
CA ALA A 310 -13.95 5.38 3.67
C ALA A 310 -12.98 4.90 2.57
N THR A 311 -13.50 4.16 1.59
CA THR A 311 -12.73 3.57 0.49
C THR A 311 -12.00 4.62 -0.35
N GLY A 312 -12.63 5.72 -0.75
CA GLY A 312 -11.99 6.77 -1.56
C GLY A 312 -11.05 7.71 -0.80
N ARG A 313 -10.69 7.39 0.45
CA ARG A 313 -9.96 8.28 1.39
C ARG A 313 -8.88 7.57 2.20
N ASN A 314 -8.61 6.32 1.87
CA ASN A 314 -7.79 5.41 2.67
C ASN A 314 -6.27 5.67 2.47
N GLY A 315 -5.39 4.94 3.18
CA GLY A 315 -3.93 5.07 3.03
C GLY A 315 -3.32 4.29 1.85
N GLY A 316 -4.11 3.42 1.19
CA GLY A 316 -3.69 2.49 0.14
C GLY A 316 -3.04 1.20 0.66
N HIS A 317 -3.24 0.85 1.93
CA HIS A 317 -2.64 -0.35 2.57
C HIS A 317 -3.61 -1.53 2.62
N VAL A 318 -3.14 -2.71 2.23
CA VAL A 318 -3.79 -4.02 2.52
C VAL A 318 -2.78 -4.90 3.25
N LYS A 319 -2.53 -4.57 4.52
CA LYS A 319 -1.65 -5.35 5.40
C LYS A 319 -2.31 -5.67 6.73
N ALA A 320 -1.99 -6.82 7.31
CA ALA A 320 -2.26 -7.12 8.71
C ALA A 320 -1.12 -6.52 9.55
N LYS A 321 -1.41 -5.36 10.17
CA LYS A 321 -0.50 -4.53 10.97
C LYS A 321 0.07 -5.30 12.17
N ALA A 322 1.37 -5.14 12.42
CA ALA A 322 2.08 -5.77 13.53
C ALA A 322 1.44 -5.45 14.89
N ARG A 323 1.11 -4.18 15.19
CA ARG A 323 0.42 -3.82 16.45
C ARG A 323 -0.93 -4.50 16.61
N THR A 324 -1.74 -4.61 15.56
CA THR A 324 -3.05 -5.31 15.63
C THR A 324 -2.86 -6.78 16.01
N ILE A 325 -1.87 -7.44 15.41
CA ILE A 325 -1.50 -8.84 15.71
C ILE A 325 -0.96 -8.97 17.15
N LEU A 326 -0.06 -8.09 17.57
CA LEU A 326 0.48 -8.06 18.93
C LEU A 326 -0.62 -7.84 19.98
N ASN A 327 -1.54 -6.90 19.75
CA ASN A 327 -2.67 -6.63 20.64
C ASN A 327 -3.59 -7.86 20.80
N LEU A 328 -3.84 -8.62 19.72
CA LEU A 328 -4.57 -9.89 19.78
C LEU A 328 -3.79 -10.95 20.59
N LEU A 329 -2.48 -11.09 20.35
CA LEU A 329 -1.62 -12.04 21.06
C LEU A 329 -1.44 -11.71 22.55
N GLU A 330 -1.43 -10.43 22.93
CA GLU A 330 -1.40 -9.96 24.31
C GLU A 330 -2.72 -10.25 25.05
N ARG A 331 -3.85 -10.27 24.33
CA ARG A 331 -5.16 -10.74 24.81
C ARG A 331 -5.29 -12.28 24.81
N GLY A 332 -4.26 -13.01 24.38
CA GLY A 332 -4.27 -14.48 24.27
C GLY A 332 -5.04 -15.02 23.06
N GLN A 333 -5.40 -14.18 22.10
CA GLN A 333 -6.25 -14.52 20.95
C GLN A 333 -5.43 -15.03 19.75
N THR A 334 -4.51 -16.00 19.96
CA THR A 334 -3.59 -16.48 18.92
C THR A 334 -4.30 -17.02 17.67
N GLU A 335 -5.37 -17.81 17.82
CA GLU A 335 -6.16 -18.32 16.68
C GLU A 335 -6.79 -17.20 15.83
N VAL A 336 -7.15 -16.07 16.46
CA VAL A 336 -7.66 -14.88 15.77
C VAL A 336 -6.52 -14.14 15.07
N ALA A 337 -5.34 -14.09 15.68
CA ALA A 337 -4.15 -13.44 15.12
C ALA A 337 -3.61 -14.18 13.89
N ASP A 338 -3.48 -15.51 13.96
CA ASP A 338 -3.06 -16.36 12.83
C ASP A 338 -4.13 -16.32 11.72
N GLY A 339 -5.40 -16.59 12.04
CA GLY A 339 -6.49 -16.59 11.06
C GLY A 339 -6.74 -15.23 10.38
N LEU A 340 -6.46 -14.11 11.07
CA LEU A 340 -6.46 -12.78 10.45
C LEU A 340 -5.33 -12.63 9.43
N VAL A 341 -4.14 -13.16 9.73
CA VAL A 341 -2.99 -13.06 8.83
C VAL A 341 -3.14 -13.94 7.59
N ASP A 342 -3.64 -15.17 7.75
CA ASP A 342 -3.87 -16.07 6.63
C ASP A 342 -4.95 -15.49 5.69
N PHE A 343 -6.05 -14.99 6.27
CA PHE A 343 -7.11 -14.31 5.52
C PHE A 343 -6.58 -13.10 4.74
N VAL A 344 -5.80 -12.22 5.39
CA VAL A 344 -5.21 -11.04 4.72
C VAL A 344 -4.20 -11.44 3.64
N SER A 345 -3.45 -12.54 3.82
CA SER A 345 -2.51 -13.02 2.80
C SER A 345 -3.26 -13.51 1.56
N ALA A 346 -4.28 -14.36 1.75
CA ALA A 346 -5.17 -14.82 0.68
C ALA A 346 -5.94 -13.67 0.00
N HIS A 347 -6.18 -12.56 0.71
CA HIS A 347 -6.86 -11.38 0.21
C HIS A 347 -5.99 -10.53 -0.72
N ILE A 348 -4.67 -10.51 -0.53
CA ILE A 348 -3.71 -9.91 -1.47
C ILE A 348 -3.68 -10.73 -2.77
N ASP A 349 -3.60 -12.05 -2.66
CA ASP A 349 -3.67 -12.96 -3.82
C ASP A 349 -5.02 -12.84 -4.54
N GLY A 350 -6.13 -12.69 -3.79
CA GLY A 350 -7.46 -12.47 -4.32
C GLY A 350 -7.61 -11.16 -5.11
N TYR A 351 -7.00 -10.05 -4.63
CA TYR A 351 -6.93 -8.82 -5.42
C TYR A 351 -6.08 -9.00 -6.68
N LYS A 352 -4.92 -9.64 -6.57
CA LYS A 352 -4.05 -9.92 -7.72
C LYS A 352 -4.80 -10.71 -8.81
N ASP A 353 -5.47 -11.79 -8.42
CA ASP A 353 -6.28 -12.65 -9.29
C ASP A 353 -7.38 -11.87 -10.03
N VAL A 354 -8.18 -11.05 -9.34
CA VAL A 354 -9.25 -10.28 -10.02
C VAL A 354 -8.70 -9.18 -10.93
N ILE A 355 -7.59 -8.54 -10.54
CA ILE A 355 -6.97 -7.48 -11.34
C ILE A 355 -6.34 -8.05 -12.62
N GLU A 356 -5.66 -9.19 -12.52
CA GLU A 356 -5.08 -9.90 -13.67
C GLU A 356 -6.14 -10.54 -14.57
N ARG A 357 -7.21 -11.14 -14.01
CA ARG A 357 -8.30 -11.76 -14.80
C ARG A 357 -9.14 -10.73 -15.55
N GLU A 358 -9.60 -9.69 -14.86
CA GLU A 358 -10.56 -8.71 -15.41
C GLU A 358 -9.85 -7.55 -16.13
N GLY A 359 -8.51 -7.50 -16.11
CA GLY A 359 -7.72 -6.47 -16.77
C GLY A 359 -7.86 -5.08 -16.13
N ILE A 360 -8.00 -5.01 -14.81
CA ILE A 360 -8.32 -3.77 -14.10
C ILE A 360 -7.12 -2.82 -14.11
N ASN A 361 -7.24 -1.72 -14.83
CA ASN A 361 -6.24 -0.64 -14.81
C ASN A 361 -6.30 0.12 -13.47
N CYS A 362 -5.46 -0.27 -12.52
CA CYS A 362 -5.32 0.36 -11.22
C CYS A 362 -3.85 0.32 -10.73
N GLU A 363 -3.49 1.18 -9.79
CA GLU A 363 -2.17 1.20 -9.13
C GLU A 363 -1.99 0.02 -8.15
N PHE A 364 -2.04 -1.21 -8.66
CA PHE A 364 -1.72 -2.41 -7.90
C PHE A 364 -0.21 -2.64 -7.89
N GLU A 365 0.42 -2.54 -6.72
CA GLU A 365 1.84 -2.78 -6.55
C GLU A 365 2.11 -3.71 -5.37
N LEU A 366 2.57 -4.94 -5.66
CA LEU A 366 2.99 -5.90 -4.63
C LEU A 366 4.33 -5.48 -4.01
N ARG A 367 4.27 -4.52 -3.08
CA ARG A 367 5.42 -3.96 -2.36
C ARG A 367 5.60 -4.60 -0.99
N ARG A 368 6.78 -4.41 -0.39
CA ARG A 368 6.95 -4.59 1.06
C ARG A 368 6.45 -3.36 1.81
N SER A 369 5.99 -3.61 3.03
CA SER A 369 5.64 -2.64 4.06
C SER A 369 6.58 -2.81 5.24
N TYR A 370 6.76 -1.77 6.06
CA TYR A 370 7.54 -1.82 7.31
C TYR A 370 6.76 -1.12 8.43
N ASP A 371 6.33 -1.88 9.42
CA ASP A 371 5.82 -1.34 10.69
C ASP A 371 7.04 -1.06 11.58
N VAL A 372 7.45 0.20 11.66
CA VAL A 372 8.69 0.68 12.28
C VAL A 372 8.42 1.21 13.68
N PHE A 373 9.26 0.85 14.65
CA PHE A 373 9.17 1.25 16.04
C PHE A 373 10.36 2.16 16.36
N VAL A 374 10.14 3.45 16.58
CA VAL A 374 11.21 4.43 16.92
C VAL A 374 11.45 4.54 18.44
N ASN A 375 10.54 4.00 19.25
CA ASN A 375 10.68 3.94 20.70
C ASN A 375 11.31 2.62 21.15
N GLU A 376 12.39 2.70 21.93
CA GLU A 376 13.14 1.52 22.39
C GLU A 376 12.36 0.65 23.39
N LYS A 377 11.40 1.20 24.15
CA LYS A 377 10.52 0.40 25.03
C LYS A 377 9.69 -0.58 24.20
N ASP A 378 9.06 -0.07 23.15
CA ASP A 378 8.18 -0.84 22.27
C ASP A 378 8.98 -1.80 21.39
N ALA A 379 10.14 -1.35 20.88
CA ALA A 379 11.06 -2.23 20.16
C ALA A 379 11.62 -3.37 21.03
N ALA A 380 11.98 -3.11 22.29
CA ALA A 380 12.39 -4.16 23.23
C ALA A 380 11.24 -5.13 23.56
N SER A 381 10.00 -4.63 23.70
CA SER A 381 8.80 -5.47 23.85
C SER A 381 8.58 -6.36 22.63
N LEU A 382 8.68 -5.78 21.42
CA LEU A 382 8.63 -6.50 20.15
C LEU A 382 9.70 -7.59 20.05
N ARG A 383 10.99 -7.26 20.29
CA ARG A 383 12.10 -8.24 20.22
C ARG A 383 11.88 -9.42 21.17
N LYS A 384 11.47 -9.14 22.41
CA LYS A 384 11.09 -10.18 23.38
C LYS A 384 9.92 -11.02 22.88
N SER A 385 8.83 -10.37 22.48
CA SER A 385 7.61 -11.00 21.97
C SER A 385 7.91 -11.91 20.77
N TRP A 386 8.77 -11.46 19.86
CA TRP A 386 9.22 -12.17 18.66
C TRP A 386 10.08 -13.40 19.00
N ALA A 387 11.04 -13.28 19.92
CA ALA A 387 11.86 -14.41 20.37
C ALA A 387 11.01 -15.50 21.07
N GLU A 388 10.04 -15.10 21.88
CA GLU A 388 9.07 -16.00 22.54
C GLU A 388 8.10 -16.69 21.57
N ARG A 389 8.02 -16.25 20.31
CA ARG A 389 7.08 -16.77 19.28
C ARG A 389 7.81 -17.53 18.17
N THR A 390 9.03 -17.11 17.83
CA THR A 390 9.95 -17.84 16.96
C THR A 390 10.22 -19.25 17.49
N THR A 391 10.32 -19.41 18.82
CA THR A 391 10.48 -20.72 19.49
C THR A 391 9.22 -21.58 19.50
N ARG A 392 8.04 -21.01 19.21
CA ARG A 392 6.75 -21.70 19.10
C ARG A 392 6.31 -21.99 17.67
N GLY A 393 6.87 -21.29 16.69
CA GLY A 393 6.56 -21.50 15.26
C GLY A 393 5.17 -21.01 14.85
N GLU A 394 4.68 -19.92 15.46
CA GLU A 394 3.35 -19.35 15.18
C GLU A 394 3.21 -18.94 13.70
N LEU A 395 2.03 -19.20 13.10
CA LEU A 395 1.84 -19.13 11.64
C LEU A 395 2.01 -17.70 11.11
N TRP A 396 1.53 -16.71 11.86
CA TRP A 396 1.58 -15.28 11.49
C TRP A 396 2.99 -14.75 11.22
N MET A 397 4.03 -15.46 11.68
CA MET A 397 5.43 -15.10 11.49
C MET A 397 5.97 -15.47 10.11
N GLN A 398 5.39 -16.45 9.40
CA GLN A 398 5.99 -17.06 8.20
C GLN A 398 6.20 -16.07 7.04
N THR A 399 5.27 -15.14 6.85
CA THR A 399 5.34 -14.10 5.80
C THR A 399 6.07 -12.82 6.25
N ARG A 400 6.53 -12.78 7.52
CA ARG A 400 7.09 -11.57 8.15
C ARG A 400 8.55 -11.73 8.56
N GLN A 401 9.21 -10.60 8.73
CA GLN A 401 10.59 -10.52 9.19
C GLN A 401 10.72 -9.37 10.18
N LEU A 402 11.42 -9.62 11.30
CA LEU A 402 11.91 -8.60 12.22
C LEU A 402 13.22 -8.03 11.67
N VAL A 403 13.33 -6.71 11.66
CA VAL A 403 14.56 -5.95 11.41
C VAL A 403 14.98 -5.34 12.75
N ASP A 404 16.23 -5.56 13.16
CA ASP A 404 16.75 -5.15 14.47
C ASP A 404 17.66 -3.90 14.38
N THR A 405 18.01 -3.31 15.53
CA THR A 405 18.66 -2.00 15.71
C THR A 405 19.70 -1.64 14.65
N ASP A 406 20.66 -2.54 14.45
CA ASP A 406 21.88 -2.30 13.67
C ASP A 406 21.60 -2.07 12.18
N PHE A 407 20.39 -2.45 11.74
CA PHE A 407 19.92 -2.31 10.36
C PHE A 407 18.54 -1.64 10.24
N ALA A 408 17.84 -1.35 11.35
CA ALA A 408 16.46 -0.85 11.34
C ALA A 408 16.32 0.49 10.59
N GLU A 409 17.17 1.48 10.89
CA GLU A 409 17.21 2.74 10.16
C GLU A 409 17.63 2.56 8.70
N THR A 410 18.64 1.71 8.45
CA THR A 410 19.22 1.49 7.11
C THR A 410 18.26 0.78 6.15
N VAL A 411 17.44 -0.15 6.66
CA VAL A 411 16.51 -0.96 5.85
C VAL A 411 15.15 -0.27 5.69
N SER A 412 14.68 0.47 6.71
CA SER A 412 13.43 1.23 6.60
C SER A 412 13.59 2.62 5.97
N SER A 413 14.80 3.18 5.99
CA SER A 413 15.09 4.61 5.78
C SER A 413 14.44 5.57 6.79
N VAL A 414 13.78 5.06 7.85
CA VAL A 414 13.19 5.88 8.92
C VAL A 414 14.26 6.21 9.96
N LYS A 415 14.30 7.47 10.41
CA LYS A 415 15.25 7.94 11.45
C LYS A 415 14.87 7.42 12.83
N ASP A 416 15.86 7.19 13.68
CA ASP A 416 15.70 6.68 15.05
C ASP A 416 14.97 5.33 15.17
N ALA A 417 14.77 4.61 14.07
CA ALA A 417 14.16 3.28 14.05
C ALA A 417 14.95 2.28 14.90
N ARG A 418 14.28 1.68 15.89
CA ARG A 418 14.86 0.72 16.83
C ARG A 418 14.55 -0.73 16.47
N ALA A 419 13.43 -0.96 15.80
CA ALA A 419 13.07 -2.22 15.16
C ALA A 419 12.03 -1.98 14.05
N ALA A 420 11.81 -2.96 13.16
CA ALA A 420 10.69 -2.95 12.22
C ALA A 420 10.16 -4.37 11.92
N VAL A 421 8.89 -4.49 11.52
CA VAL A 421 8.25 -5.75 11.06
C VAL A 421 7.72 -5.57 9.63
N SER A 422 7.96 -6.53 8.71
CA SER A 422 7.68 -6.31 7.27
C SER A 422 6.69 -7.29 6.59
N SER A 423 5.79 -6.81 5.71
CA SER A 423 4.60 -7.51 5.09
C SER A 423 4.09 -6.86 3.73
N PRO A 424 3.03 -7.31 2.99
CA PRO A 424 2.60 -6.79 1.64
C PRO A 424 1.25 -5.95 1.53
N ALA A 425 0.75 -5.41 0.35
CA ALA A 425 -0.44 -4.46 0.18
C ALA A 425 -1.13 -4.18 -1.26
N CYS A 426 -2.36 -3.52 -1.39
CA CYS A 426 -3.23 -3.17 -2.63
C CYS A 426 -4.63 -2.39 -2.41
N SER A 427 -5.60 -2.14 -3.39
CA SER A 427 -6.99 -1.41 -3.25
C SER A 427 -8.04 -1.33 -4.47
N LEU A 428 -9.41 -1.04 -4.32
CA LEU A 428 -10.57 -0.83 -5.34
C LEU A 428 -11.93 -0.06 -4.88
N THR A 429 -13.09 0.07 -5.65
CA THR A 429 -14.35 1.00 -5.50
C THR A 429 -15.79 0.50 -6.10
N GLU A 430 -17.09 1.04 -6.28
CA GLU A 430 -18.08 2.20 -5.91
C GLU A 430 -19.68 2.29 -6.38
N THR A 431 -20.72 3.02 -5.74
CA THR A 431 -22.12 3.69 -6.20
C THR A 431 -23.51 3.81 -5.28
N PRO A 432 -24.49 4.87 -5.20
CA PRO A 432 -25.45 5.56 -4.08
C PRO A 432 -26.99 5.28 -3.53
N VAL A 433 -27.40 5.36 -2.18
CA VAL A 433 -28.70 4.96 -1.38
C VAL A 433 -29.42 5.99 -0.36
N LEU A 434 -30.49 5.64 0.47
CA LEU A 434 -30.86 6.26 1.83
C LEU A 434 -31.51 5.46 3.05
N GLU A 435 -32.64 4.71 2.99
CA GLU A 435 -33.39 4.16 4.18
C GLU A 435 -33.95 2.72 3.95
N VAL A 436 -34.27 1.92 5.00
CA VAL A 436 -34.78 0.53 4.86
C VAL A 436 -35.91 0.13 5.85
N GLU A 437 -37.10 -0.20 5.32
CA GLU A 437 -38.29 -0.73 6.04
C GLU A 437 -38.51 -2.23 5.74
N TYR A 438 -38.86 -3.05 6.75
CA TYR A 438 -39.16 -4.48 6.57
C TYR A 438 -40.67 -4.76 6.46
N ILE A 439 -41.11 -5.45 5.40
CA ILE A 439 -42.50 -5.90 5.24
C ILE A 439 -42.61 -7.39 5.60
N GLY A 440 -43.52 -7.70 6.52
CA GLY A 440 -43.67 -9.04 7.09
C GLY A 440 -43.89 -10.17 6.08
N LYS A 441 -44.53 -9.87 4.93
CA LYS A 441 -44.70 -10.76 3.76
C LYS A 441 -44.91 -9.93 2.48
N GLY A 442 -44.21 -10.27 1.41
CA GLY A 442 -44.54 -9.87 0.03
C GLY A 442 -45.77 -10.62 -0.51
N GLU A 443 -46.17 -10.32 -1.75
CA GLU A 443 -47.39 -10.86 -2.39
C GLU A 443 -47.38 -12.40 -2.54
N ASP A 444 -46.19 -12.98 -2.68
CA ASP A 444 -45.94 -14.43 -2.76
C ASP A 444 -45.77 -15.11 -1.38
N GLY A 445 -45.82 -14.34 -0.29
CA GLY A 445 -45.63 -14.81 1.08
C GLY A 445 -44.18 -14.93 1.54
N SER A 446 -43.19 -14.62 0.69
CA SER A 446 -41.78 -14.50 1.08
C SER A 446 -41.54 -13.24 1.94
N PRO A 447 -40.46 -13.17 2.76
CA PRO A 447 -40.07 -11.91 3.38
C PRO A 447 -39.60 -10.92 2.30
N GLU A 448 -40.10 -9.69 2.34
CA GLU A 448 -39.63 -8.61 1.47
C GLU A 448 -39.28 -7.37 2.29
N THR A 449 -38.28 -6.64 1.83
CA THR A 449 -37.83 -5.39 2.44
C THR A 449 -38.04 -4.26 1.43
N ILE A 450 -38.57 -3.12 1.86
CA ILE A 450 -38.58 -1.90 1.06
C ILE A 450 -37.35 -1.07 1.41
N ILE A 451 -36.62 -0.62 0.39
CA ILE A 451 -35.56 0.37 0.53
C ILE A 451 -36.13 1.69 0.03
N HIS A 452 -36.11 2.72 0.87
CA HIS A 452 -36.57 4.07 0.56
C HIS A 452 -35.38 4.96 0.15
N THR A 453 -35.60 5.85 -0.82
CA THR A 453 -34.60 6.81 -1.30
C THR A 453 -35.30 8.12 -1.73
N PRO A 454 -34.56 9.21 -1.99
CA PRO A 454 -35.13 10.42 -2.60
C PRO A 454 -35.70 10.18 -4.01
N ARG A 455 -35.32 9.07 -4.66
CA ARG A 455 -35.77 8.61 -5.99
C ARG A 455 -36.89 7.58 -5.90
N GLY A 456 -37.68 7.62 -4.83
CA GLY A 456 -38.72 6.62 -4.55
C GLY A 456 -38.16 5.35 -3.90
N SER A 457 -38.93 4.26 -3.98
CA SER A 457 -38.71 3.05 -3.18
C SER A 457 -38.66 1.78 -4.03
N VAL A 458 -37.85 0.80 -3.61
CA VAL A 458 -37.67 -0.49 -4.29
C VAL A 458 -37.92 -1.65 -3.32
N ARG A 459 -38.63 -2.70 -3.78
CA ARG A 459 -38.78 -3.96 -3.04
C ARG A 459 -37.59 -4.89 -3.29
N ALA A 460 -37.09 -5.52 -2.24
CA ALA A 460 -35.99 -6.48 -2.28
C ALA A 460 -36.34 -7.77 -1.53
N LYS A 461 -35.94 -8.92 -2.08
CA LYS A 461 -36.00 -10.21 -1.36
C LYS A 461 -34.80 -10.38 -0.42
N LYS A 462 -33.66 -9.81 -0.78
CA LYS A 462 -32.37 -9.91 -0.07
C LYS A 462 -31.72 -8.54 0.00
N VAL A 463 -31.19 -8.16 1.17
CA VAL A 463 -30.55 -6.85 1.39
C VAL A 463 -29.16 -7.02 2.01
N VAL A 464 -28.17 -6.27 1.55
CA VAL A 464 -26.79 -6.35 2.06
C VAL A 464 -26.28 -4.97 2.51
N PHE A 465 -26.00 -4.82 3.80
CA PHE A 465 -25.51 -3.59 4.44
C PHE A 465 -23.97 -3.58 4.49
N ALA A 466 -23.37 -2.92 3.52
CA ALA A 466 -21.94 -2.72 3.31
C ALA A 466 -21.45 -1.30 3.73
N THR A 467 -22.23 -0.60 4.57
CA THR A 467 -22.09 0.85 4.90
C THR A 467 -20.99 1.22 5.90
N ASN A 468 -20.25 0.24 6.42
CA ASN A 468 -19.15 0.41 7.39
C ASN A 468 -19.48 1.26 8.65
N ALA A 469 -19.24 2.56 8.63
CA ALA A 469 -19.41 3.45 9.78
C ALA A 469 -20.86 3.91 9.93
N TYR A 470 -21.56 4.04 8.81
CA TYR A 470 -22.93 4.56 8.73
C TYR A 470 -24.00 3.49 9.02
N THR A 471 -23.57 2.29 9.44
CA THR A 471 -24.45 1.12 9.62
C THR A 471 -25.51 1.30 10.70
N ALA A 472 -25.22 2.02 11.79
CA ALA A 472 -26.20 2.32 12.83
C ALA A 472 -27.43 3.12 12.31
N GLY A 473 -27.26 3.95 11.27
CA GLY A 473 -28.35 4.72 10.66
C GLY A 473 -29.43 3.90 9.96
N LEU A 474 -29.12 2.65 9.58
CA LEU A 474 -30.04 1.74 8.90
C LEU A 474 -30.35 0.49 9.74
N LEU A 475 -29.41 0.10 10.59
CA LEU A 475 -29.49 -1.00 11.54
C LEU A 475 -29.25 -0.46 12.97
N PRO A 476 -30.23 0.21 13.62
CA PRO A 476 -30.03 0.82 14.95
C PRO A 476 -29.59 -0.15 16.05
N GLN A 477 -29.79 -1.46 15.84
CA GLN A 477 -29.21 -2.52 16.68
C GLN A 477 -27.67 -2.55 16.71
N TYR A 478 -26.96 -1.77 15.88
CA TYR A 478 -25.51 -1.58 15.94
C TYR A 478 -25.10 -0.21 16.52
N GLU A 479 -26.04 0.59 17.02
CA GLU A 479 -25.72 1.82 17.76
C GLU A 479 -24.90 1.49 19.01
N GLY A 480 -23.75 2.15 19.18
CA GLY A 480 -22.75 1.84 20.21
C GLY A 480 -21.87 0.60 19.93
N VAL A 481 -22.28 -0.30 19.03
CA VAL A 481 -21.52 -1.50 18.62
C VAL A 481 -20.58 -1.20 17.44
N ILE A 482 -21.04 -0.39 16.48
CA ILE A 482 -20.26 0.10 15.35
C ILE A 482 -20.26 1.63 15.44
N THR A 483 -19.28 2.17 16.16
CA THR A 483 -19.16 3.60 16.40
C THR A 483 -18.35 4.25 15.28
N PRO A 484 -18.85 5.30 14.59
CA PRO A 484 -18.05 6.06 13.63
C PRO A 484 -16.80 6.65 14.30
N TYR A 485 -15.69 6.72 13.56
CA TYR A 485 -14.60 7.61 13.95
C TYR A 485 -14.01 8.36 12.76
N LYS A 486 -13.84 9.68 12.89
CA LYS A 486 -13.13 10.50 11.91
C LYS A 486 -11.63 10.25 12.05
N GLY A 487 -10.94 10.11 10.93
CA GLY A 487 -9.47 10.13 10.83
C GLY A 487 -9.03 11.14 9.78
N THR A 488 -7.76 11.58 9.86
CA THR A 488 -7.16 12.52 8.92
C THR A 488 -6.02 11.86 8.13
N ALA A 489 -5.85 12.28 6.89
CA ALA A 489 -4.77 11.88 6.00
C ALA A 489 -4.40 13.05 5.09
N ALA A 490 -3.15 13.05 4.62
CA ALA A 490 -2.58 14.08 3.80
C ALA A 490 -1.81 13.49 2.61
N HIS A 491 -1.66 14.30 1.57
CA HIS A 491 -0.73 14.04 0.49
C HIS A 491 0.44 15.02 0.56
N LEU A 492 1.65 14.47 0.57
CA LEU A 492 2.91 15.21 0.64
C LEU A 492 3.61 15.11 -0.72
N ALA A 493 3.62 16.20 -1.49
CA ALA A 493 4.16 16.24 -2.83
C ALA A 493 5.59 16.82 -2.84
N PRO A 494 6.50 16.39 -3.73
CA PRO A 494 7.77 17.10 -3.95
C PRO A 494 7.51 18.51 -4.48
N SER A 495 8.25 19.53 -4.02
CA SER A 495 8.16 20.87 -4.60
C SER A 495 8.49 20.84 -6.09
N LEU A 496 7.60 21.42 -6.91
CA LEU A 496 7.73 21.49 -8.37
C LEU A 496 9.08 22.11 -8.81
N THR A 497 9.62 23.00 -7.98
CA THR A 497 10.92 23.68 -8.22
C THR A 497 12.15 22.79 -8.02
N LYS A 498 12.03 21.68 -7.28
CA LYS A 498 13.10 20.72 -6.99
C LYS A 498 12.98 19.42 -7.77
N GLY A 499 11.76 19.06 -8.18
CA GLY A 499 11.48 17.80 -8.87
C GLY A 499 11.45 16.58 -7.93
N PRO A 500 11.48 15.36 -8.49
CA PRO A 500 11.32 14.12 -7.73
C PRO A 500 12.45 13.87 -6.72
N VAL A 501 12.10 13.34 -5.54
CA VAL A 501 13.03 13.09 -4.43
C VAL A 501 13.74 11.74 -4.60
N PHE A 502 15.07 11.75 -4.59
CA PHE A 502 15.88 10.53 -4.75
C PHE A 502 16.71 10.20 -3.49
N PRO A 503 16.66 8.95 -2.99
CA PRO A 503 15.88 7.81 -3.51
C PRO A 503 14.39 7.89 -3.15
N HIS A 504 13.53 7.55 -4.10
CA HIS A 504 12.11 7.32 -3.82
C HIS A 504 11.94 6.12 -2.88
N LEU A 505 11.01 6.24 -1.94
CA LEU A 505 10.66 5.16 -1.04
C LEU A 505 9.90 4.08 -1.83
N SER A 506 10.46 2.87 -1.90
CA SER A 506 9.88 1.74 -2.68
C SER A 506 8.96 0.84 -1.84
N HIS A 507 8.63 1.27 -0.62
CA HIS A 507 7.95 0.48 0.40
C HIS A 507 6.87 1.32 1.09
N THR A 508 5.86 0.67 1.67
CA THR A 508 4.89 1.36 2.54
C THR A 508 5.34 1.27 4.00
N TYR A 509 4.82 2.12 4.88
CA TYR A 509 5.26 2.18 6.28
C TYR A 509 4.10 2.29 7.25
N ASN A 510 4.35 1.87 8.50
CA ASN A 510 3.75 2.49 9.68
C ASN A 510 4.89 3.02 10.55
N LEU A 511 4.74 4.18 11.19
CA LEU A 511 5.71 4.77 12.11
C LEU A 511 5.11 4.80 13.52
N GLU A 512 5.56 3.91 14.40
CA GLU A 512 5.07 3.77 15.77
C GLU A 512 5.96 4.54 16.76
N PHE A 513 5.45 5.68 17.26
CA PHE A 513 6.19 6.63 18.10
C PHE A 513 6.23 6.24 19.59
N GLY A 514 5.38 5.32 20.03
CA GLY A 514 5.35 4.80 21.41
C GLY A 514 5.14 5.87 22.48
N LEU A 515 4.40 6.95 22.15
CA LEU A 515 4.22 8.08 23.05
C LEU A 515 3.22 7.73 24.17
N ASN A 516 3.66 7.83 25.42
CA ASN A 516 2.83 7.68 26.63
C ASN A 516 2.02 6.37 26.73
N ASP A 517 2.57 5.26 26.21
CA ASP A 517 1.94 3.93 26.16
C ASP A 517 0.63 3.89 25.36
N ARG A 518 0.55 4.73 24.31
CA ARG A 518 -0.63 4.85 23.42
C ARG A 518 -0.28 4.51 21.98
N GLU A 519 -1.29 4.02 21.25
CA GLU A 519 -1.18 3.76 19.81
C GLU A 519 -1.04 5.09 19.05
N THR A 520 0.21 5.49 18.85
CA THR A 520 0.64 6.69 18.16
C THR A 520 1.37 6.25 16.90
N VAL A 521 0.59 6.07 15.83
CA VAL A 521 1.02 5.41 14.60
C VAL A 521 0.49 6.13 13.35
N ASP A 522 1.40 6.69 12.56
CA ASP A 522 1.06 7.09 11.19
C ASP A 522 1.26 5.90 10.24
N TYR A 523 0.54 5.90 9.13
CA TYR A 523 0.70 5.00 7.99
C TYR A 523 1.12 5.81 6.75
N LEU A 524 2.07 5.30 5.96
CA LEU A 524 2.59 5.99 4.76
C LEU A 524 2.64 5.09 3.53
N ASN A 525 2.36 5.67 2.37
CA ASN A 525 2.32 4.98 1.08
C ASN A 525 2.86 5.88 -0.06
N PRO A 526 4.05 5.58 -0.60
CA PRO A 526 4.66 6.34 -1.70
C PRO A 526 3.94 6.13 -3.04
N ARG A 527 3.81 7.18 -3.85
CA ARG A 527 2.94 7.22 -5.03
C ARG A 527 3.70 7.44 -6.34
N PRO A 528 3.10 7.11 -7.51
CA PRO A 528 3.78 7.20 -8.81
C PRO A 528 4.16 8.62 -9.26
N ASP A 529 3.54 9.65 -8.68
CA ASP A 529 3.90 11.07 -8.85
C ASP A 529 5.16 11.48 -8.04
N GLY A 530 5.71 10.55 -7.24
CA GLY A 530 6.83 10.79 -6.33
C GLY A 530 6.42 11.32 -4.96
N GLY A 531 5.13 11.57 -4.73
CA GLY A 531 4.55 12.01 -3.46
C GLY A 531 4.29 10.86 -2.49
N ILE A 532 3.78 11.20 -1.30
CA ILE A 532 3.51 10.27 -0.21
C ILE A 532 2.11 10.54 0.34
N VAL A 533 1.23 9.53 0.32
CA VAL A 533 0.02 9.56 1.16
C VAL A 533 0.42 9.16 2.58
N VAL A 534 0.19 10.05 3.53
CA VAL A 534 0.36 9.81 4.98
C VAL A 534 -0.99 9.92 5.67
N GLY A 535 -1.22 9.18 6.74
CA GLY A 535 -2.36 9.43 7.61
C GLY A 535 -2.15 8.88 9.01
N GLY A 536 -2.92 9.39 9.96
CA GLY A 536 -2.63 9.22 11.39
C GLY A 536 -2.92 10.52 12.13
N GLY A 537 -1.95 11.07 12.87
CA GLY A 537 -2.04 12.34 13.61
C GLY A 537 -3.13 12.48 14.71
N ARG A 538 -4.17 11.63 14.73
CA ARG A 538 -5.38 11.73 15.57
C ARG A 538 -5.10 11.89 17.07
N TRP A 539 -3.99 11.35 17.57
CA TRP A 539 -3.59 11.47 18.98
C TRP A 539 -3.21 12.89 19.42
N LEU A 540 -2.99 13.82 18.48
CA LEU A 540 -2.88 15.25 18.78
C LEU A 540 -4.19 15.80 19.39
N PHE A 541 -5.34 15.17 19.05
CA PHE A 541 -6.70 15.54 19.44
C PHE A 541 -7.33 14.55 20.44
N GLU A 542 -6.51 13.85 21.23
CA GLU A 542 -6.97 12.76 22.10
C GLU A 542 -7.93 13.22 23.21
N LYS A 543 -7.80 14.45 23.70
CA LYS A 543 -8.71 15.00 24.74
C LYS A 543 -9.98 15.53 24.11
N GLU A 544 -9.87 16.01 22.88
CA GLU A 544 -10.85 16.65 22.04
C GLU A 544 -11.72 15.58 21.32
N ARG A 545 -12.21 14.58 22.09
CA ARG A 545 -12.90 13.38 21.58
C ARG A 545 -14.02 13.71 20.59
N ASP A 546 -14.81 14.73 20.85
CA ASP A 546 -15.95 15.14 20.03
C ASP A 546 -15.57 15.47 18.58
N LEU A 547 -14.30 15.77 18.29
CA LEU A 547 -13.78 15.98 16.93
C LEU A 547 -13.65 14.68 16.11
N TRP A 548 -13.51 13.52 16.78
CA TRP A 548 -13.22 12.24 16.11
C TRP A 548 -14.07 11.05 16.53
N ASP A 549 -14.60 11.00 17.75
CA ASP A 549 -15.30 9.86 18.32
C ASP A 549 -16.82 10.00 18.13
N GLY A 550 -17.46 9.00 17.50
CA GLY A 550 -18.84 9.11 17.01
C GLY A 550 -19.05 10.12 15.86
N ASN A 551 -18.01 10.87 15.48
CA ASN A 551 -18.11 11.99 14.56
C ASN A 551 -18.11 11.52 13.09
N ILE A 552 -19.21 11.81 12.38
CA ILE A 552 -19.44 11.47 10.96
C ILE A 552 -19.16 12.63 9.98
N ASP A 553 -18.76 13.79 10.47
CA ASP A 553 -18.59 14.98 9.62
C ASP A 553 -17.25 14.96 8.88
N ASP A 554 -17.25 14.47 7.66
CA ASP A 554 -16.09 14.51 6.77
C ASP A 554 -16.02 15.77 5.88
N SER A 555 -16.83 16.81 6.15
CA SER A 555 -16.69 18.13 5.52
C SER A 555 -15.58 18.98 6.14
N THR A 556 -15.15 18.65 7.35
CA THR A 556 -14.12 19.36 8.13
C THR A 556 -12.90 18.48 8.39
N THR A 557 -11.73 19.13 8.55
CA THR A 557 -10.59 18.50 9.23
C THR A 557 -10.74 18.64 10.76
N PHE A 558 -9.77 18.21 11.56
CA PHE A 558 -9.82 18.38 13.03
C PHE A 558 -9.51 19.82 13.46
N ASP A 559 -8.38 20.33 12.99
CA ASP A 559 -7.91 21.71 13.09
C ASP A 559 -6.86 21.89 11.99
N ALA A 560 -7.21 22.62 10.93
CA ALA A 560 -6.36 22.76 9.75
C ALA A 560 -4.98 23.37 10.06
N ILE A 561 -4.84 24.17 11.13
CA ILE A 561 -3.56 24.79 11.52
C ILE A 561 -2.68 23.76 12.25
N VAL A 562 -3.26 22.94 13.13
CA VAL A 562 -2.55 21.87 13.84
C VAL A 562 -2.16 20.74 12.88
N GLU A 563 -3.06 20.34 11.98
CA GLU A 563 -2.80 19.30 10.97
C GLU A 563 -1.76 19.76 9.93
N ALA A 564 -1.87 21.00 9.41
CA ALA A 564 -0.85 21.53 8.51
C ALA A 564 0.54 21.56 9.15
N LYS A 565 0.67 22.04 10.40
CA LYS A 565 1.94 22.03 11.15
C LYS A 565 2.44 20.64 11.51
N TYR A 566 1.57 19.63 11.52
CA TYR A 566 1.97 18.24 11.72
C TYR A 566 2.58 17.64 10.45
N PHE A 567 1.95 17.89 9.29
CA PHE A 567 2.38 17.35 8.01
C PHE A 567 3.47 18.19 7.30
N GLU A 568 3.57 19.49 7.60
CA GLU A 568 4.69 20.36 7.24
C GLU A 568 6.01 19.72 7.64
N GLY A 569 6.95 19.59 6.69
CA GLY A 569 8.29 19.03 6.96
C GLY A 569 8.31 17.56 7.42
N TYR A 570 7.22 16.80 7.27
CA TYR A 570 7.10 15.46 7.84
C TYR A 570 8.16 14.48 7.30
N MET A 571 8.39 14.46 5.98
CA MET A 571 9.36 13.55 5.38
C MET A 571 10.80 13.92 5.76
N GLN A 572 11.10 15.21 5.77
CA GLN A 572 12.36 15.83 6.17
C GLN A 572 12.73 15.45 7.61
N ARG A 573 11.74 15.38 8.53
CA ARG A 573 11.94 14.91 9.90
C ARG A 573 12.14 13.40 9.99
N ASN A 574 11.30 12.61 9.33
CA ASN A 574 11.18 11.18 9.61
C ASN A 574 12.04 10.26 8.74
N PHE A 575 12.46 10.66 7.53
CA PHE A 575 13.15 9.80 6.57
C PHE A 575 14.55 10.29 6.18
N ARG A 576 15.51 9.37 6.14
CA ARG A 576 16.89 9.58 5.68
C ARG A 576 16.92 9.76 4.15
N GLY A 577 17.67 10.74 3.67
CA GLY A 577 17.73 11.12 2.25
C GLY A 577 16.58 12.03 1.81
N TRP A 578 15.65 12.37 2.71
CA TRP A 578 14.52 13.27 2.46
C TRP A 578 14.69 14.63 3.15
N GLU A 579 15.82 14.90 3.82
CA GLU A 579 16.13 16.15 4.51
C GLU A 579 15.93 17.39 3.63
N ASP A 580 16.59 17.42 2.46
CA ASP A 580 16.58 18.56 1.54
C ASP A 580 15.49 18.48 0.46
N SER A 581 14.61 17.47 0.54
CA SER A 581 13.57 17.14 -0.46
C SER A 581 12.73 18.32 -0.91
N GLY A 582 12.38 19.23 0.02
CA GLY A 582 11.30 20.20 -0.20
C GLY A 582 9.96 19.52 -0.45
N THR A 583 9.67 18.39 0.19
CA THR A 583 8.32 17.83 0.19
C THR A 583 7.40 18.72 1.01
N GLU A 584 6.29 19.14 0.41
CA GLU A 584 5.32 20.09 0.96
C GLU A 584 3.93 19.44 1.03
N VAL A 585 3.00 20.05 1.76
CA VAL A 585 1.63 19.51 1.92
C VAL A 585 0.77 19.98 0.74
N ASP A 586 0.41 19.06 -0.16
CA ASP A 586 -0.53 19.32 -1.28
C ASP A 586 -1.99 19.28 -0.79
N LYS A 587 -2.33 18.30 0.06
CA LYS A 587 -3.72 18.07 0.49
C LYS A 587 -3.79 17.54 1.90
N ILE A 588 -4.88 17.88 2.60
CA ILE A 588 -5.32 17.23 3.84
C ILE A 588 -6.82 16.93 3.66
N TRP A 589 -7.26 15.74 4.05
CA TRP A 589 -8.67 15.33 4.01
C TRP A 589 -9.02 14.45 5.21
N THR A 590 -10.32 14.32 5.49
CA THR A 590 -10.83 13.42 6.51
C THR A 590 -11.61 12.25 5.91
N GLY A 591 -11.64 11.14 6.65
CA GLY A 591 -12.41 9.96 6.30
C GLY A 591 -13.04 9.34 7.54
N ILE A 592 -14.32 8.97 7.41
CA ILE A 592 -15.07 8.31 8.48
C ILE A 592 -14.81 6.80 8.40
N MET A 593 -14.12 6.29 9.40
CA MET A 593 -13.92 4.88 9.69
C MET A 593 -14.85 4.46 10.83
N SER A 594 -14.66 3.27 11.38
CA SER A 594 -15.56 2.68 12.39
C SER A 594 -14.76 1.88 13.40
N SER A 595 -15.12 1.96 14.68
CA SER A 595 -14.56 1.14 15.77
C SER A 595 -15.60 0.15 16.29
N THR A 596 -15.18 -1.05 16.69
CA THR A 596 -16.00 -2.05 17.39
C THR A 596 -15.36 -2.44 18.74
N PRO A 597 -16.13 -2.79 19.79
CA PRO A 597 -15.57 -3.10 21.12
C PRO A 597 -14.50 -4.21 21.12
N ASP A 598 -14.67 -5.23 20.28
CA ASP A 598 -13.73 -6.36 20.15
C ASP A 598 -12.63 -6.14 19.10
N GLN A 599 -12.68 -5.04 18.34
CA GLN A 599 -11.80 -4.71 17.21
C GLN A 599 -11.89 -5.68 16.01
N LEU A 600 -12.99 -6.44 15.90
CA LEU A 600 -13.29 -7.33 14.77
C LEU A 600 -14.51 -6.82 13.97
N PRO A 601 -14.55 -6.99 12.63
CA PRO A 601 -15.71 -6.60 11.84
C PRO A 601 -16.95 -7.45 12.13
N HIS A 602 -18.11 -6.98 11.69
CA HIS A 602 -19.36 -7.72 11.72
C HIS A 602 -19.73 -8.16 10.30
N ALA A 603 -19.72 -9.47 10.06
CA ALA A 603 -20.10 -10.10 8.80
C ALA A 603 -21.17 -11.19 9.02
N GLY A 604 -22.15 -11.31 8.12
CA GLY A 604 -23.14 -12.41 8.10
C GLY A 604 -24.58 -11.92 8.03
N GLU A 605 -25.55 -12.83 8.22
CA GLU A 605 -26.96 -12.45 8.36
C GLU A 605 -27.16 -11.59 9.63
N VAL A 606 -27.87 -10.48 9.48
CA VAL A 606 -28.15 -9.51 10.56
C VAL A 606 -29.06 -10.18 11.59
N PRO A 607 -28.64 -10.27 12.87
CA PRO A 607 -29.44 -10.93 13.89
C PRO A 607 -30.87 -10.37 13.96
N GLN A 608 -31.83 -11.28 14.03
CA GLN A 608 -33.27 -11.02 14.05
C GLN A 608 -33.87 -10.41 12.75
N ARG A 609 -33.08 -10.08 11.72
CA ARG A 609 -33.56 -9.60 10.41
C ARG A 609 -33.29 -10.61 9.29
N LYS A 610 -34.28 -11.45 8.99
CA LYS A 610 -34.17 -12.49 7.96
C LYS A 610 -33.89 -11.91 6.57
N SER A 611 -33.01 -12.58 5.82
CA SER A 611 -32.62 -12.21 4.46
C SER A 611 -32.04 -10.79 4.35
N GLN A 612 -31.41 -10.33 5.45
CA GLN A 612 -30.63 -9.11 5.50
C GLN A 612 -29.22 -9.47 6.00
N TRP A 613 -28.17 -9.08 5.29
CA TRP A 613 -26.77 -9.37 5.62
C TRP A 613 -25.99 -8.08 5.89
N VAL A 614 -24.91 -8.15 6.65
CA VAL A 614 -24.01 -7.01 6.92
C VAL A 614 -22.56 -7.39 6.61
N LEU A 615 -21.77 -6.40 6.20
CA LEU A 615 -20.31 -6.39 6.25
C LEU A 615 -19.85 -4.96 6.61
N ALA A 616 -19.54 -4.75 7.89
CA ALA A 616 -19.27 -3.43 8.47
C ALA A 616 -18.34 -3.50 9.70
N GLY A 617 -17.98 -2.34 10.28
CA GLY A 617 -17.15 -2.27 11.49
C GLY A 617 -15.68 -2.61 11.24
N PHE A 618 -15.08 -2.19 10.12
CA PHE A 618 -13.78 -2.72 9.67
C PHE A 618 -12.54 -2.22 10.46
N ASN A 619 -12.68 -1.45 11.55
CA ASN A 619 -11.58 -1.00 12.42
C ASN A 619 -10.39 -0.38 11.66
N GLY A 620 -10.68 0.40 10.61
CA GLY A 620 -9.69 1.00 9.69
C GLY A 620 -9.11 0.03 8.64
N GLY A 621 -9.13 -1.29 8.88
CA GLY A 621 -8.65 -2.33 7.98
C GLY A 621 -9.57 -2.68 6.79
N GLY A 622 -10.44 -1.76 6.35
CA GLY A 622 -11.48 -2.03 5.36
C GLY A 622 -10.95 -2.60 4.05
N MET A 623 -9.95 -1.96 3.45
CA MET A 623 -9.34 -2.43 2.20
C MET A 623 -8.83 -3.87 2.35
N THR A 624 -8.29 -4.20 3.52
CA THR A 624 -7.68 -5.49 3.88
C THR A 624 -8.69 -6.62 4.13
N LEU A 625 -9.99 -6.32 4.21
CA LEU A 625 -11.02 -7.29 4.65
C LEU A 625 -12.23 -7.36 3.72
N CYS A 626 -12.57 -6.28 3.02
CA CYS A 626 -13.83 -6.17 2.27
C CYS A 626 -13.99 -7.12 1.07
N PHE A 627 -12.96 -7.33 0.25
CA PHE A 627 -13.02 -8.19 -0.93
C PHE A 627 -13.39 -9.65 -0.59
N LEU A 628 -12.57 -10.40 0.17
CA LEU A 628 -12.92 -11.78 0.52
C LEU A 628 -14.14 -11.90 1.45
N LEU A 629 -14.44 -10.90 2.31
CA LEU A 629 -15.71 -10.88 3.04
C LEU A 629 -16.90 -10.74 2.07
N GLY A 630 -16.78 -9.92 1.03
CA GLY A 630 -17.79 -9.78 -0.01
C GLY A 630 -18.03 -11.07 -0.80
N LYS A 631 -16.98 -11.88 -1.03
CA LYS A 631 -17.09 -13.23 -1.60
C LYS A 631 -17.94 -14.16 -0.72
N GLY A 632 -17.64 -14.23 0.57
CA GLY A 632 -18.43 -15.04 1.52
C GLY A 632 -19.88 -14.58 1.62
N ILE A 633 -20.11 -13.27 1.79
CA ILE A 633 -21.47 -12.71 1.83
C ILE A 633 -22.22 -12.97 0.52
N ALA A 634 -21.57 -12.89 -0.65
CA ALA A 634 -22.18 -13.25 -1.92
C ALA A 634 -22.62 -14.72 -1.96
N GLN A 635 -21.85 -15.66 -1.43
CA GLN A 635 -22.26 -17.07 -1.31
C GLN A 635 -23.47 -17.25 -0.38
N MET A 636 -23.48 -16.61 0.81
CA MET A 636 -24.67 -16.62 1.68
C MET A 636 -25.91 -16.06 0.98
N VAL A 637 -25.75 -14.92 0.30
CA VAL A 637 -26.83 -14.18 -0.38
C VAL A 637 -27.32 -14.94 -1.61
N ARG A 638 -26.45 -15.62 -2.35
CA ARG A 638 -26.84 -16.42 -3.53
C ARG A 638 -27.57 -17.69 -3.10
N ASP A 639 -26.90 -18.51 -2.30
CA ASP A 639 -27.26 -19.91 -2.07
C ASP A 639 -28.11 -20.12 -0.79
N ASN A 640 -28.30 -19.06 0.02
CA ASN A 640 -29.03 -19.03 1.31
C ASN A 640 -28.33 -19.82 2.43
N LEU A 641 -26.99 -19.92 2.36
CA LEU A 641 -26.19 -20.66 3.34
C LEU A 641 -26.12 -19.91 4.69
N PRO A 642 -26.13 -20.63 5.83
CA PRO A 642 -25.71 -20.07 7.11
C PRO A 642 -24.20 -19.76 7.08
N PHE A 643 -23.74 -18.91 8.01
CA PHE A 643 -22.31 -18.55 8.10
C PHE A 643 -21.44 -19.80 8.31
N GLU A 644 -21.96 -20.75 9.09
CA GLU A 644 -21.35 -22.04 9.41
C GLU A 644 -21.09 -22.97 8.22
N GLU A 645 -21.56 -22.65 7.01
CA GLU A 645 -21.32 -23.42 5.77
C GLU A 645 -20.37 -22.69 4.78
N ILE A 646 -19.76 -21.57 5.19
CA ILE A 646 -18.76 -20.81 4.41
C ILE A 646 -17.56 -20.35 5.26
N ASP A 647 -17.31 -21.02 6.39
CA ASP A 647 -16.27 -20.62 7.35
C ASP A 647 -14.84 -20.94 6.89
N ASP A 648 -14.71 -21.72 5.82
CA ASP A 648 -13.51 -21.89 5.01
C ASP A 648 -13.20 -20.67 4.12
N VAL A 649 -14.21 -19.87 3.78
CA VAL A 649 -14.08 -18.64 2.98
C VAL A 649 -13.96 -17.40 3.84
N ILE A 650 -14.64 -17.32 5.00
CA ILE A 650 -14.58 -16.16 5.91
C ILE A 650 -14.39 -16.55 7.39
N PRO A 651 -13.43 -15.94 8.13
CA PRO A 651 -13.10 -16.40 9.48
C PRO A 651 -14.26 -16.27 10.48
N ARG A 652 -14.56 -17.37 11.22
CA ARG A 652 -15.66 -17.46 12.19
C ARG A 652 -15.73 -16.32 13.21
N PHE A 653 -14.58 -15.77 13.63
CA PHE A 653 -14.52 -14.66 14.59
C PHE A 653 -15.04 -13.32 14.04
N MET A 654 -15.21 -13.19 12.73
CA MET A 654 -15.85 -12.02 12.09
C MET A 654 -17.39 -12.13 12.06
N LYS A 655 -17.97 -13.29 12.41
CA LYS A 655 -19.41 -13.51 12.40
C LYS A 655 -20.13 -12.50 13.31
N THR A 656 -21.17 -11.83 12.80
CA THR A 656 -22.08 -11.04 13.64
C THR A 656 -23.07 -11.96 14.37
N THR A 657 -23.35 -11.64 15.64
CA THR A 657 -24.25 -12.44 16.51
C THR A 657 -24.95 -11.52 17.51
N ASP A 658 -26.09 -11.93 18.06
CA ASP A 658 -26.75 -11.20 19.16
C ASP A 658 -25.79 -10.98 20.35
N ALA A 659 -24.91 -11.95 20.62
CA ALA A 659 -23.93 -11.86 21.70
C ALA A 659 -22.84 -10.78 21.46
N ARG A 660 -22.40 -10.56 20.21
CA ARG A 660 -21.48 -9.46 19.86
C ARG A 660 -22.17 -8.11 19.71
N ILE A 661 -23.50 -8.10 19.60
CA ILE A 661 -24.32 -6.87 19.56
C ILE A 661 -24.69 -6.40 20.98
N ALA A 662 -24.74 -7.31 21.96
CA ALA A 662 -25.12 -7.03 23.35
C ALA A 662 -23.91 -6.93 24.32
N ALA A 663 -22.69 -6.72 23.81
CA ALA A 663 -21.43 -6.71 24.58
C ALA A 663 -20.80 -5.31 24.67
#